data_AF-A0AAV6X2N8-F1
#
_entry.id   AF-A0AAV6X2N8-F1
#
_cell.length_a   1.000
_cell.length_b   1.000
_cell.length_c   1.000
_cell.angle_alpha   90.00
_cell.angle_beta   90.00
_cell.angle_gamma   90.00
#
_symmetry.space_group_name_H-M   'P 1'
#
loop_
_entity.id
_entity.type
_entity.pdbx_description
1 polymer ?
#
loop_
_entity_poly.entity_id
_entity_poly.type
_entity_poly.pdbx_seq_one_letter_code
_entity_poly.pdbx_strand_id
1 'polypeptide(L)'
;MVGQKFNEPNVSSRTQALVRLASIDPIELCNEAKVERCRATRDLRSCGRNVRRVLISCGHAALCDECSQRCDVCPICRIQLPKGGNELPLRLYCECIEAGLISKKCDDRFQDREDCENQLLADVQRLYSLFDVALENNLVSLIFHYVTDVCMDESAVSSDPVIAFLLDEKVVKDWCRQTFKNILTELQALYNLTVLELNGKLSSLLKISSKLAGVSNVLEVLESSFKGSTSAMLQDLNHLQESILKTKQHLDIMVWCIRHQFLENVKSRYSDFASWSSSVRERKSAAIKRAWPDPVNHKLDYDEQSISSLFIEDALSNLDTEQEHAAEDEGELAISSLLTGGGNSLFRSKLHGMAGCYPFENLRAAVDLLFLQGNSDVVVAKQAIFLYFLFDRHWTMPDKDWRYIVDDFAVTFSITRHSLLESFAFYLLDDHSDEALKEASRLLPEIAGPTLHPKVAQALLERQNPDAALMVLRWSGRDGGATLISLREAVTAVRVRVECGLLTEAFMYQRTTCSKVKDKKLMDAYDEIKERNWLLWLEVLVTEICCLCIRRNLVDRMIELPWNSDEEKHLHKCLFDFATDDPSSTIGSLLVVFYLQRYRYTEAYQVDCKLQTLEDDFISKNGNDEISYKMRSTSHWRRELVVEEL
;
A
#
# COMPACT_ATOMS: atom_id res chain seq x y z
N MET A 1 15.75 17.17 67.50
CA MET A 1 16.32 17.56 66.19
C MET A 1 15.12 17.79 65.26
N VAL A 2 14.45 18.94 65.33
CA VAL A 2 14.73 20.15 64.53
C VAL A 2 15.20 19.81 63.11
N GLY A 3 14.23 19.82 62.19
CA GLY A 3 14.29 20.59 60.94
C GLY A 3 15.29 20.17 59.87
N GLN A 4 14.78 19.55 58.81
CA GLN A 4 15.06 20.03 57.46
C GLN A 4 13.79 19.88 56.61
N LYS A 5 13.02 20.98 56.55
CA LYS A 5 12.11 21.22 55.42
C LYS A 5 12.99 21.30 54.19
N PHE A 6 12.94 20.28 53.34
CA PHE A 6 13.29 20.47 51.94
C PHE A 6 12.22 21.41 51.39
N ASN A 7 12.57 22.69 51.23
CA ASN A 7 11.84 23.57 50.35
C ASN A 7 12.00 22.99 48.94
N GLU A 8 10.96 22.30 48.46
CA GLU A 8 10.86 21.94 47.05
C GLU A 8 10.95 23.21 46.20
N PRO A 9 11.70 23.20 45.10
CA PRO A 9 11.79 24.35 44.20
C PRO A 9 10.42 24.58 43.58
N ASN A 10 9.97 25.84 43.53
CA ASN A 10 8.74 26.31 42.88
C ASN A 10 8.48 25.55 41.56
N VAL A 11 7.69 24.49 41.62
CA VAL A 11 7.18 23.79 40.45
C VAL A 11 6.29 24.81 39.73
N SER A 12 6.56 25.05 38.45
CA SER A 12 5.75 26.01 37.68
C SER A 12 4.28 25.60 37.76
N SER A 13 3.36 26.56 37.91
CA SER A 13 1.90 26.29 37.95
C SER A 13 1.43 25.39 36.80
N ARG A 14 2.12 25.46 35.65
CA ARG A 14 1.93 24.57 34.50
C ARG A 14 2.26 23.11 34.78
N THR A 15 3.40 22.84 35.42
CA THR A 15 3.82 21.47 35.76
C THR A 15 2.91 20.86 36.83
N GLN A 16 2.45 21.66 37.80
CA GLN A 16 1.52 21.20 38.84
C GLN A 16 0.17 20.76 38.24
N ALA A 17 -0.40 21.57 37.34
CA ALA A 17 -1.63 21.24 36.64
C ALA A 17 -1.50 19.95 35.80
N LEU A 18 -0.36 19.76 35.12
CA LEU A 18 -0.10 18.55 34.33
C LEU A 18 0.08 17.30 35.19
N VAL A 19 0.76 17.40 36.33
CA VAL A 19 0.89 16.28 37.27
C VAL A 19 -0.48 15.87 37.82
N ARG A 20 -1.32 16.85 38.14
CA ARG A 20 -2.70 16.57 38.57
C ARG A 20 -3.54 15.95 37.47
N LEU A 21 -3.43 16.43 36.22
CA LEU A 21 -4.10 15.84 35.07
C LEU A 21 -3.62 14.40 34.81
N ALA A 22 -2.34 14.11 34.99
CA ALA A 22 -1.78 12.77 34.77
C ALA A 22 -2.15 11.76 35.89
N SER A 23 -2.57 12.23 37.06
CA SER A 23 -2.87 11.40 38.24
C SER A 23 -4.36 11.34 38.60
N ILE A 24 -5.22 12.01 37.82
CA ILE A 24 -6.66 11.98 38.04
C ILE A 24 -7.23 10.60 37.68
N ASP A 25 -8.23 10.18 38.45
CA ASP A 25 -9.06 9.03 38.07
C ASP A 25 -9.86 9.40 36.79
N PRO A 26 -9.79 8.59 35.71
CA PRO A 26 -10.54 8.85 34.49
C PRO A 26 -12.03 9.13 34.70
N ILE A 27 -12.68 8.50 35.69
CA ILE A 27 -14.10 8.71 36.01
C ILE A 27 -14.34 10.13 36.57
N GLU A 28 -13.38 10.67 37.32
CA GLU A 28 -13.46 12.03 37.87
C GLU A 28 -13.29 13.11 36.80
N LEU A 29 -12.75 12.77 35.63
CA LEU A 29 -12.59 13.70 34.51
C LEU A 29 -13.94 14.23 34.00
N CYS A 30 -15.00 13.41 34.02
CA CYS A 30 -16.36 13.84 33.67
C CYS A 30 -16.89 14.88 34.67
N ASN A 31 -16.58 14.72 35.95
CA ASN A 31 -17.00 15.64 37.01
C ASN A 31 -16.25 16.98 36.94
N GLU A 32 -14.98 16.95 36.54
CA GLU A 32 -14.17 18.14 36.29
C GLU A 32 -14.59 18.88 35.01
N ALA A 33 -15.00 18.15 33.96
CA ALA A 33 -15.53 18.74 32.73
C ALA A 33 -16.88 19.44 32.94
N LYS A 34 -17.75 18.89 33.80
CA LYS A 34 -19.08 19.44 34.07
C LYS A 34 -19.04 20.87 34.65
N VAL A 35 -19.82 21.76 34.05
CA VAL A 35 -20.06 23.13 34.53
C VAL A 35 -21.02 23.09 35.71
N GLU A 36 -20.47 23.12 36.91
CA GLU A 36 -21.28 23.32 38.10
C GLU A 36 -21.66 24.79 38.29
N ARG A 37 -22.95 25.02 38.51
CA ARG A 37 -23.50 26.33 38.89
C ARG A 37 -23.77 26.40 40.38
N CYS A 38 -23.58 27.59 40.94
CA CYS A 38 -23.82 27.85 42.34
C CYS A 38 -25.30 27.61 42.72
N ARG A 39 -25.54 26.68 43.65
CA ARG A 39 -26.87 26.28 44.13
C ARG A 39 -27.30 26.98 45.43
N ALA A 40 -26.76 28.14 45.75
CA ALA A 40 -27.19 28.91 46.92
C ALA A 40 -28.67 29.36 46.76
N THR A 41 -29.59 28.77 47.52
CA THR A 41 -31.05 28.94 47.36
C THR A 41 -31.78 29.52 48.56
N ARG A 42 -31.23 30.50 49.30
CA ARG A 42 -32.06 31.12 50.36
C ARG A 42 -32.00 32.62 50.58
N ASP A 43 -30.90 33.33 50.26
CA ASP A 43 -30.83 34.78 50.52
C ASP A 43 -30.25 35.63 49.37
N LEU A 44 -29.89 35.01 48.25
CA LEU A 44 -29.41 35.70 47.04
C LEU A 44 -30.24 35.19 45.88
N ARG A 45 -30.87 36.08 45.11
CA ARG A 45 -31.52 35.73 43.82
C ARG A 45 -30.59 34.76 43.08
N SER A 46 -31.07 33.53 42.84
CA SER A 46 -30.34 32.37 42.29
C SER A 46 -28.99 32.73 41.67
N CYS A 47 -27.91 32.58 42.44
CA CYS A 47 -26.59 33.09 42.04
C CYS A 47 -26.17 32.60 40.65
N GLY A 48 -26.38 31.30 40.35
CA GLY A 48 -26.20 30.74 39.01
C GLY A 48 -24.78 30.78 38.45
N ARG A 49 -23.84 31.45 39.13
CA ARG A 49 -22.45 31.61 38.69
C ARG A 49 -21.71 30.28 38.68
N ASN A 50 -20.76 30.16 37.75
CA ASN A 50 -19.90 28.99 37.61
C ASN A 50 -19.01 28.81 38.85
N VAL A 51 -18.92 27.56 39.31
CA VAL A 51 -18.07 27.15 40.44
C VAL A 51 -16.67 26.87 39.91
N ARG A 52 -15.66 27.56 40.48
CA ARG A 52 -14.24 27.44 40.05
C ARG A 52 -13.38 26.60 40.99
N ARG A 53 -13.84 26.36 42.22
CA ARG A 53 -13.12 25.63 43.27
C ARG A 53 -13.91 24.43 43.73
N VAL A 54 -13.21 23.36 44.13
CA VAL A 54 -13.85 22.13 44.61
C VAL A 54 -14.29 22.29 46.07
N LEU A 55 -15.55 21.97 46.38
CA LEU A 55 -16.07 21.95 47.76
C LEU A 55 -16.29 20.49 48.19
N ILE A 56 -15.32 19.91 48.90
CA ILE A 56 -15.26 18.47 49.18
C ILE A 56 -16.07 18.05 50.43
N SER A 57 -16.95 18.90 50.98
CA SER A 57 -17.54 18.61 52.30
C SER A 57 -18.71 17.63 52.29
N CYS A 58 -19.49 17.55 51.20
CA CYS A 58 -20.73 16.76 51.22
C CYS A 58 -21.27 16.31 49.86
N GLY A 59 -20.67 16.70 48.72
CA GLY A 59 -21.14 16.36 47.36
C GLY A 59 -22.49 16.97 46.94
N HIS A 60 -23.27 17.53 47.88
CA HIS A 60 -24.62 18.04 47.61
C HIS A 60 -24.65 19.50 47.11
N ALA A 61 -23.68 20.34 47.48
CA ALA A 61 -23.71 21.76 47.16
C ALA A 61 -22.45 22.24 46.41
N ALA A 62 -22.66 22.65 45.17
CA ALA A 62 -21.75 23.47 44.41
C ALA A 62 -21.98 24.95 44.76
N LEU A 63 -20.99 25.64 45.33
CA LEU A 63 -21.08 27.07 45.65
C LEU A 63 -19.92 27.80 44.98
N CYS A 64 -20.17 28.99 44.43
CA CYS A 64 -19.10 29.86 43.94
C CYS A 64 -18.30 30.43 45.11
N ASP A 65 -17.09 30.94 44.83
CA ASP A 65 -16.18 31.48 45.84
C ASP A 65 -16.87 32.48 46.79
N GLU A 66 -17.72 33.36 46.25
CA GLU A 66 -18.45 34.36 47.03
C GLU A 66 -19.55 33.75 47.93
N CYS A 67 -20.25 32.71 47.45
CA CYS A 67 -21.28 32.03 48.24
C CYS A 67 -20.68 31.04 49.25
N SER A 68 -19.52 30.44 48.95
CA SER A 68 -18.80 29.56 49.87
C SER A 68 -18.34 30.28 51.14
N GLN A 69 -18.04 31.59 51.04
CA GLN A 69 -17.67 32.43 52.17
C GLN A 69 -18.89 32.88 53.00
N ARG A 70 -20.08 32.89 52.39
CA ARG A 70 -21.33 33.35 53.03
C ARG A 70 -22.15 32.22 53.65
N CYS A 71 -21.96 30.99 53.18
CA CYS A 71 -22.67 29.83 53.68
C CYS A 71 -21.78 29.04 54.66
N ASP A 72 -22.24 28.90 55.90
CA ASP A 72 -21.56 28.11 56.93
C ASP A 72 -21.87 26.62 56.85
N VAL A 73 -23.00 26.29 56.20
CA VAL A 73 -23.53 24.94 56.05
C VAL A 73 -24.00 24.72 54.62
N CYS A 74 -23.92 23.48 54.16
CA CYS A 74 -24.47 23.07 52.88
C CYS A 74 -25.96 23.44 52.79
N PRO A 75 -26.41 24.18 51.76
CA PRO A 75 -27.82 24.53 51.58
C PRO A 75 -28.77 23.33 51.49
N ILE A 76 -28.26 22.16 51.11
CA ILE A 76 -29.07 20.94 50.89
C ILE A 76 -29.02 20.02 52.12
N CYS A 77 -27.83 19.57 52.52
CA CYS A 77 -27.68 18.58 53.59
C CYS A 77 -27.25 19.15 54.95
N ARG A 78 -27.05 20.47 55.05
CA ARG A 78 -26.67 21.22 56.27
C ARG A 78 -25.34 20.79 56.94
N ILE A 79 -24.52 20.00 56.26
CA ILE A 79 -23.15 19.67 56.69
C ILE A 79 -22.28 20.94 56.70
N GLN A 80 -21.42 21.10 57.71
CA GLN A 80 -20.55 22.28 57.83
C GLN A 80 -19.59 22.40 56.64
N LEU A 81 -19.44 23.61 56.11
CA LEU A 81 -18.49 23.91 55.05
C LEU A 81 -17.16 24.37 55.67
N PRO A 82 -16.00 23.94 55.13
CA PRO A 82 -14.70 24.38 55.60
C PRO A 82 -14.54 25.90 55.43
N LYS A 83 -14.32 26.62 56.54
CA LYS A 83 -14.10 28.08 56.54
C LYS A 83 -12.61 28.38 56.44
N GLY A 84 -12.16 28.87 55.28
CA GLY A 84 -10.79 29.32 55.08
C GLY A 84 -10.48 29.63 53.62
N GLY A 85 -10.32 30.91 53.29
CA GLY A 85 -10.22 31.41 51.91
C GLY A 85 -8.93 31.11 51.15
N ASN A 86 -8.01 30.27 51.65
CA ASN A 86 -6.67 30.15 51.05
C ASN A 86 -6.26 28.78 50.49
N GLU A 87 -7.02 27.68 50.64
CA GLU A 87 -6.56 26.37 50.13
C GLU A 87 -7.67 25.47 49.57
N LEU A 88 -8.78 26.04 49.06
CA LEU A 88 -9.67 25.22 48.23
C LEU A 88 -9.03 25.04 46.85
N PRO A 89 -8.71 23.80 46.42
CA PRO A 89 -8.09 23.57 45.13
C PRO A 89 -9.05 24.02 44.03
N LEU A 90 -8.48 24.64 43.00
CA LEU A 90 -9.22 24.95 41.78
C LEU A 90 -9.74 23.65 41.17
N ARG A 91 -10.84 23.72 40.43
CA ARG A 91 -11.18 22.65 39.49
C ARG A 91 -10.06 22.49 38.48
N LEU A 92 -9.78 21.26 38.05
CA LEU A 92 -8.67 20.96 37.16
C LEU A 92 -8.76 21.78 35.86
N TYR A 93 -9.97 21.93 35.30
CA TYR A 93 -10.19 22.78 34.12
C TYR A 93 -9.80 24.25 34.36
N CYS A 94 -10.16 24.81 35.52
CA CYS A 94 -9.80 26.19 35.89
C CYS A 94 -8.30 26.33 36.18
N GLU A 95 -7.69 25.32 36.80
CA GLU A 95 -6.25 25.25 37.03
C GLU A 95 -5.47 25.23 35.70
N CYS A 96 -5.95 24.48 34.70
CA CYS A 96 -5.41 24.47 33.34
C CYS A 96 -5.54 25.83 32.64
N ILE A 97 -6.62 26.59 32.87
CA ILE A 97 -6.76 27.97 32.37
C ILE A 97 -5.75 28.91 33.03
N GLU A 98 -5.61 28.84 34.36
CA GLU A 98 -4.67 29.70 35.11
C GLU A 98 -3.20 29.39 34.75
N ALA A 99 -2.89 28.11 34.52
CA ALA A 99 -1.60 27.64 34.03
C ALA A 99 -1.29 28.03 32.57
N GLY A 100 -2.27 28.59 31.84
CA GLY A 100 -2.14 28.93 30.42
C GLY A 100 -2.04 27.70 29.50
N LEU A 101 -2.52 26.54 29.95
CA LEU A 101 -2.67 25.34 29.13
C LEU A 101 -3.92 25.44 28.24
N ILE A 102 -4.97 26.11 28.71
CA ILE A 102 -6.20 26.37 27.96
C ILE A 102 -6.33 27.87 27.71
N SER A 103 -6.64 28.26 26.47
CA SER A 103 -6.78 29.68 26.10
C SER A 103 -8.02 30.31 26.73
N LYS A 104 -7.84 31.47 27.40
CA LYS A 104 -8.95 32.25 28.01
C LYS A 104 -10.04 32.67 27.02
N LYS A 105 -9.73 32.81 25.72
CA LYS A 105 -10.73 33.12 24.67
C LYS A 105 -11.76 32.00 24.46
N CYS A 106 -11.45 30.78 24.92
CA CYS A 106 -12.44 29.71 24.97
C CYS A 106 -13.42 29.85 26.13
N ASP A 107 -13.15 30.64 27.18
CA ASP A 107 -14.07 30.79 28.33
C ASP A 107 -15.09 31.93 28.09
N ASP A 108 -14.69 33.01 27.41
CA ASP A 108 -15.53 34.20 27.20
C ASP A 108 -16.70 33.99 26.21
N ARG A 109 -16.57 33.06 25.24
CA ARG A 109 -17.64 32.78 24.26
C ARG A 109 -18.89 32.14 24.87
N PHE A 110 -18.81 31.62 26.09
CA PHE A 110 -19.87 30.83 26.73
C PHE A 110 -20.53 31.52 27.93
N GLN A 111 -20.15 32.77 28.24
CA GLN A 111 -20.74 33.48 29.38
C GLN A 111 -22.10 34.14 29.07
N ASP A 112 -22.53 34.22 27.80
CA ASP A 112 -23.58 35.18 27.41
C ASP A 112 -24.95 34.63 26.94
N ARG A 113 -25.25 33.32 26.89
CA ARG A 113 -26.60 32.86 26.48
C ARG A 113 -27.18 31.67 27.27
N GLU A 114 -28.38 31.88 27.82
CA GLU A 114 -29.14 31.01 28.74
C GLU A 114 -29.91 29.85 28.07
N ASP A 115 -29.29 29.07 27.17
CA ASP A 115 -29.97 27.90 26.56
C ASP A 115 -29.41 26.57 27.09
N CYS A 116 -30.29 25.62 27.40
CA CYS A 116 -29.95 24.30 27.96
C CYS A 116 -29.09 23.45 26.99
N GLU A 117 -29.30 23.59 25.67
CA GLU A 117 -28.48 22.90 24.65
C GLU A 117 -27.05 23.47 24.58
N ASN A 118 -26.87 24.78 24.82
CA ASN A 118 -25.55 25.41 24.88
C ASN A 118 -24.74 24.94 26.12
N GLN A 119 -25.42 24.45 27.15
CA GLN A 119 -24.80 23.94 28.38
C GLN A 119 -24.11 22.58 28.14
N LEU A 120 -24.82 21.62 27.53
CA LEU A 120 -24.28 20.32 27.13
C LEU A 120 -23.04 20.50 26.22
N LEU A 121 -23.13 21.44 25.29
CA LEU A 121 -22.05 21.76 24.37
C LEU A 121 -20.82 22.35 25.08
N ALA A 122 -21.02 23.14 26.14
CA ALA A 122 -19.94 23.67 26.97
C ALA A 122 -19.25 22.58 27.81
N ASP A 123 -20.00 21.62 28.36
CA ASP A 123 -19.47 20.51 29.15
C ASP A 123 -18.60 19.57 28.31
N VAL A 124 -19.07 19.22 27.11
CA VAL A 124 -18.32 18.43 26.12
C VAL A 124 -17.06 19.17 25.68
N GLN A 125 -17.15 20.48 25.41
CA GLN A 125 -16.00 21.28 24.99
C GLN A 125 -14.93 21.40 26.09
N ARG A 126 -15.31 21.39 27.37
CA ARG A 126 -14.37 21.34 28.49
C ARG A 126 -13.61 20.02 28.53
N LEU A 127 -14.30 18.90 28.34
CA LEU A 127 -13.66 17.60 28.22
C LEU A 127 -12.70 17.55 27.03
N TYR A 128 -13.12 18.04 25.86
CA TYR A 128 -12.24 18.14 24.68
C TYR A 128 -11.01 18.97 24.95
N SER A 129 -11.14 20.09 25.67
CA SER A 129 -10.00 20.93 26.03
C SER A 129 -9.02 20.21 26.97
N LEU A 130 -9.52 19.34 27.88
CA LEU A 130 -8.66 18.50 28.72
C LEU A 130 -7.95 17.43 27.90
N PHE A 131 -8.64 16.81 26.94
CA PHE A 131 -8.03 15.87 25.99
C PHE A 131 -6.99 16.55 25.09
N ASP A 132 -7.25 17.75 24.61
CA ASP A 132 -6.29 18.54 23.83
C ASP A 132 -5.03 18.84 24.65
N VAL A 133 -5.19 19.23 25.92
CA VAL A 133 -4.05 19.42 26.84
C VAL A 133 -3.29 18.11 27.06
N ALA A 134 -3.99 16.99 27.24
CA ALA A 134 -3.34 15.68 27.38
C ALA A 134 -2.55 15.31 26.12
N LEU A 135 -3.15 15.47 24.93
CA LEU A 135 -2.54 15.20 23.64
C LEU A 135 -1.31 16.10 23.38
N GLU A 136 -1.39 17.39 23.69
CA GLU A 136 -0.30 18.35 23.51
C GLU A 136 0.91 18.10 24.41
N ASN A 137 0.71 17.43 25.54
CA ASN A 137 1.75 17.15 26.52
C ASN A 137 2.13 15.66 26.58
N ASN A 138 1.79 14.88 25.55
CA ASN A 138 2.09 13.44 25.43
C ASN A 138 1.51 12.57 26.56
N LEU A 139 0.37 12.97 27.14
CA LEU A 139 -0.37 12.22 28.17
C LEU A 139 -1.53 11.40 27.55
N VAL A 140 -1.32 10.85 26.35
CA VAL A 140 -2.35 10.10 25.60
C VAL A 140 -2.86 8.88 26.37
N SER A 141 -2.02 8.32 27.27
CA SER A 141 -2.43 7.23 28.18
C SER A 141 -3.66 7.57 29.02
N LEU A 142 -3.84 8.83 29.42
CA LEU A 142 -5.03 9.25 30.15
C LEU A 142 -6.30 9.05 29.31
N ILE A 143 -6.23 9.34 28.02
CA ILE A 143 -7.36 9.17 27.10
C ILE A 143 -7.63 7.69 26.85
N PHE A 144 -6.59 6.84 26.80
CA PHE A 144 -6.77 5.39 26.74
C PHE A 144 -7.52 4.87 27.95
N HIS A 145 -7.08 5.24 29.16
CA HIS A 145 -7.75 4.85 30.40
C HIS A 145 -9.17 5.38 30.46
N TYR A 146 -9.43 6.58 29.94
CA TYR A 146 -10.80 7.08 29.79
C TYR A 146 -11.65 6.17 28.88
N VAL A 147 -11.14 5.76 27.73
CA VAL A 147 -11.87 4.84 26.84
C VAL A 147 -12.11 3.50 27.52
N THR A 148 -11.09 2.87 28.09
CA THR A 148 -11.20 1.50 28.63
C THR A 148 -11.96 1.44 29.96
N ASP A 149 -11.73 2.40 30.85
CA ASP A 149 -12.18 2.34 32.24
C ASP A 149 -13.47 3.15 32.45
N VAL A 150 -13.83 4.03 31.52
CA VAL A 150 -15.04 4.88 31.61
C VAL A 150 -16.03 4.55 30.50
N CYS A 151 -15.61 4.61 29.23
CA CYS A 151 -16.53 4.40 28.11
C CYS A 151 -16.95 2.94 27.91
N MET A 152 -16.08 1.99 28.24
CA MET A 152 -16.35 0.56 28.06
C MET A 152 -16.83 -0.14 29.35
N ASP A 153 -16.99 0.60 30.45
CA ASP A 153 -17.47 0.05 31.72
C ASP A 153 -19.01 0.04 31.77
N GLU A 154 -19.61 -1.15 31.65
CA GLU A 154 -21.06 -1.34 31.77
C GLU A 154 -21.64 -0.90 33.14
N SER A 155 -20.79 -0.78 34.17
CA SER A 155 -21.18 -0.35 35.51
C SER A 155 -21.13 1.16 35.72
N ALA A 156 -20.49 1.90 34.81
CA ALA A 156 -20.41 3.36 34.83
C ALA A 156 -21.72 3.98 34.30
N VAL A 157 -22.76 4.02 35.14
CA VAL A 157 -24.06 4.64 34.79
C VAL A 157 -24.35 5.82 35.70
N SER A 158 -24.74 6.96 35.11
CA SER A 158 -25.14 8.15 35.85
C SER A 158 -26.61 8.49 35.60
N SER A 159 -27.31 8.91 36.65
CA SER A 159 -28.67 9.46 36.54
C SER A 159 -28.70 10.89 35.97
N ASP A 160 -27.55 11.54 35.85
CA ASP A 160 -27.42 12.85 35.23
C ASP A 160 -27.22 12.69 33.71
N PRO A 161 -28.13 13.23 32.86
CA PRO A 161 -28.06 13.04 31.41
C PRO A 161 -26.78 13.62 30.80
N VAL A 162 -26.17 14.64 31.41
CA VAL A 162 -24.91 15.23 30.94
C VAL A 162 -23.77 14.27 31.19
N ILE A 163 -23.67 13.73 32.41
CA ILE A 163 -22.61 12.77 32.74
C ILE A 163 -22.81 11.49 31.95
N ALA A 164 -24.04 10.98 31.82
CA ALA A 164 -24.34 9.81 30.99
C ALA A 164 -23.86 9.99 29.55
N PHE A 165 -24.00 11.18 28.98
CA PHE A 165 -23.46 11.50 27.65
C PHE A 165 -21.93 11.56 27.63
N LEU A 166 -21.28 12.15 28.65
CA LEU A 166 -19.80 12.21 28.72
C LEU A 166 -19.15 10.83 28.87
N LEU A 167 -19.86 9.87 29.47
CA LEU A 167 -19.42 8.49 29.60
C LEU A 167 -19.51 7.72 28.26
N ASP A 168 -20.30 8.19 27.29
CA ASP A 168 -20.51 7.54 25.99
C ASP A 168 -19.25 7.63 25.10
N GLU A 169 -18.91 6.53 24.43
CA GLU A 169 -17.77 6.45 23.51
C GLU A 169 -17.84 7.49 22.36
N LYS A 170 -19.04 7.94 21.99
CA LYS A 170 -19.29 8.87 20.90
C LYS A 170 -18.58 10.20 21.15
N VAL A 171 -18.44 10.60 22.41
CA VAL A 171 -17.74 11.83 22.80
C VAL A 171 -16.26 11.76 22.42
N VAL A 172 -15.61 10.61 22.63
CA VAL A 172 -14.20 10.41 22.25
C VAL A 172 -14.05 10.34 20.73
N LYS A 173 -15.00 9.68 20.04
CA LYS A 173 -15.02 9.63 18.56
C LYS A 173 -15.19 11.02 17.94
N ASP A 174 -16.13 11.81 18.42
CA ASP A 174 -16.41 13.17 17.93
C ASP A 174 -15.22 14.10 18.24
N TRP A 175 -14.56 13.95 19.39
CA TRP A 175 -13.30 14.61 19.69
C TRP A 175 -12.21 14.26 18.66
N CYS A 176 -11.99 12.97 18.38
CA CYS A 176 -10.99 12.54 17.39
C CYS A 176 -11.25 13.17 16.02
N ARG A 177 -12.53 13.18 15.57
CA ARG A 177 -12.94 13.82 14.30
C ARG A 177 -12.66 15.32 14.31
N GLN A 178 -13.01 16.04 15.38
CA GLN A 178 -12.79 17.49 15.48
C GLN A 178 -11.29 17.83 15.54
N THR A 179 -10.53 17.09 16.33
CA THR A 179 -9.07 17.25 16.46
C THR A 179 -8.37 16.99 15.14
N PHE A 180 -8.79 15.95 14.41
CA PHE A 180 -8.28 15.68 13.07
C PHE A 180 -8.59 16.82 12.08
N LYS A 181 -9.84 17.32 12.05
CA LYS A 181 -10.21 18.49 11.23
C LYS A 181 -9.34 19.72 11.56
N ASN A 182 -9.11 20.00 12.84
CA ASN A 182 -8.24 21.10 13.27
C ASN A 182 -6.80 20.90 12.78
N ILE A 183 -6.25 19.69 12.92
CA ILE A 183 -4.91 19.34 12.43
C ILE A 183 -4.81 19.55 10.91
N LEU A 184 -5.81 19.12 10.14
CA LEU A 184 -5.84 19.32 8.69
C LEU A 184 -5.79 20.81 8.32
N THR A 185 -6.57 21.66 9.01
CA THR A 185 -6.53 23.11 8.75
C THR A 185 -5.16 23.73 9.08
N GLU A 186 -4.50 23.26 10.14
CA GLU A 186 -3.15 23.70 10.50
C GLU A 186 -2.12 23.24 9.47
N LEU A 187 -2.20 21.98 9.02
CA LEU A 187 -1.35 21.42 7.98
C LEU A 187 -1.53 22.13 6.64
N GLN A 188 -2.77 22.43 6.24
CA GLN A 188 -3.07 23.16 5.02
C GLN A 188 -2.45 24.57 5.06
N ALA A 189 -2.57 25.28 6.19
CA ALA A 189 -1.95 26.59 6.37
C ALA A 189 -0.41 26.51 6.29
N LEU A 190 0.20 25.46 6.84
CA LEU A 190 1.64 25.23 6.76
C LEU A 190 2.09 24.87 5.33
N TYR A 191 1.38 24.00 4.63
CA TYR A 191 1.75 23.56 3.27
C TYR A 191 1.64 24.67 2.22
N ASN A 192 0.89 25.73 2.48
CA ASN A 192 0.84 26.92 1.64
C ASN A 192 2.04 27.87 1.83
N LEU A 193 2.93 27.61 2.79
CA LEU A 193 4.14 28.39 3.03
C LEU A 193 5.25 28.05 2.03
N THR A 194 6.23 28.94 1.89
CA THR A 194 7.42 28.67 1.05
C THR A 194 8.34 27.63 1.69
N VAL A 195 9.21 26.98 0.89
CA VAL A 195 10.15 25.95 1.36
C VAL A 195 11.06 26.46 2.50
N LEU A 196 11.47 27.73 2.45
CA LEU A 196 12.30 28.35 3.49
C LEU A 196 11.53 28.56 4.80
N GLU A 197 10.26 28.96 4.73
CA GLU A 197 9.40 29.14 5.89
C GLU A 197 9.00 27.80 6.53
N LEU A 198 8.77 26.77 5.69
CA LEU A 198 8.53 25.39 6.13
C LEU A 198 9.68 24.84 6.95
N ASN A 199 10.93 25.09 6.52
CA ASN A 199 12.12 24.70 7.28
C ASN A 199 12.16 25.35 8.67
N GLY A 200 11.77 26.62 8.78
CA GLY A 200 11.64 27.31 10.07
C GLY A 200 10.53 26.75 10.97
N LYS A 201 9.59 25.98 10.42
CA LYS A 201 8.43 25.39 11.12
C LYS A 201 8.52 23.86 11.29
N LEU A 202 9.69 23.25 11.04
CA LEU A 202 9.89 21.81 11.18
C LEU A 202 9.50 21.27 12.57
N SER A 203 9.80 22.01 13.63
CA SER A 203 9.41 21.64 14.99
C SER A 203 7.88 21.60 15.19
N SER A 204 7.13 22.43 14.48
CA SER A 204 5.67 22.41 14.50
C SER A 204 5.13 21.20 13.77
N LEU A 205 5.70 20.86 12.60
CA LEU A 205 5.31 19.66 11.85
C LEU A 205 5.56 18.38 12.64
N LEU A 206 6.69 18.27 13.35
CA LEU A 206 6.98 17.13 14.22
C LEU A 206 5.97 17.02 15.38
N LYS A 207 5.55 18.15 15.96
CA LYS A 207 4.47 18.16 16.98
C LYS A 207 3.13 17.72 16.40
N ILE A 208 2.83 18.09 15.15
CA ILE A 208 1.61 17.63 14.49
C ILE A 208 1.68 16.11 14.22
N SER A 209 2.83 15.58 13.80
CA SER A 209 3.01 14.13 13.62
C SER A 209 2.83 13.36 14.94
N SER A 210 3.32 13.89 16.07
CA SER A 210 3.08 13.28 17.38
C SER A 210 1.61 13.36 17.81
N LYS A 211 0.90 14.47 17.51
CA LYS A 211 -0.55 14.59 17.73
C LYS A 211 -1.33 13.56 16.92
N LEU A 212 -1.03 13.40 15.63
CA LEU A 212 -1.66 12.40 14.76
C LEU A 212 -1.40 10.97 15.26
N ALA A 213 -0.19 10.67 15.72
CA ALA A 213 0.13 9.38 16.34
C ALA A 213 -0.73 9.14 17.59
N GLY A 214 -0.88 10.16 18.44
CA GLY A 214 -1.72 10.09 19.63
C GLY A 214 -3.17 9.80 19.30
N VAL A 215 -3.78 10.53 18.37
CA VAL A 215 -5.18 10.33 17.95
C VAL A 215 -5.38 8.95 17.30
N SER A 216 -4.46 8.51 16.44
CA SER A 216 -4.47 7.18 15.82
C SER A 216 -4.50 6.07 16.87
N ASN A 217 -3.66 6.19 17.91
CA ASN A 217 -3.63 5.19 18.97
C ASN A 217 -4.95 5.17 19.79
N VAL A 218 -5.61 6.33 19.97
CA VAL A 218 -6.89 6.38 20.72
C VAL A 218 -7.98 5.67 19.93
N LEU A 219 -8.02 5.88 18.62
CA LEU A 219 -8.96 5.19 17.74
C LEU A 219 -8.70 3.69 17.68
N GLU A 220 -7.45 3.24 17.66
CA GLU A 220 -7.13 1.80 17.71
C GLU A 220 -7.66 1.14 19.00
N VAL A 221 -7.54 1.82 20.14
CA VAL A 221 -8.11 1.34 21.42
C VAL A 221 -9.64 1.28 21.35
N LEU A 222 -10.29 2.31 20.80
CA LEU A 222 -11.73 2.32 20.57
C LEU A 222 -12.16 1.15 19.67
N GLU A 223 -11.53 0.97 18.51
CA GLU A 223 -11.81 -0.12 17.56
C GLU A 223 -11.62 -1.50 18.18
N SER A 224 -10.55 -1.68 18.96
CA SER A 224 -10.26 -2.96 19.63
C SER A 224 -11.33 -3.36 20.63
N SER A 225 -12.03 -2.38 21.21
CA SER A 225 -13.11 -2.58 22.18
C SER A 225 -14.42 -3.04 21.53
N PHE A 226 -14.59 -2.81 20.21
CA PHE A 226 -15.79 -3.22 19.44
C PHE A 226 -15.64 -4.58 18.73
N LYS A 227 -14.56 -5.34 18.97
CA LYS A 227 -14.30 -6.63 18.32
C LYS A 227 -15.46 -7.63 18.54
N GLY A 228 -16.34 -7.74 17.54
CA GLY A 228 -17.48 -8.67 17.54
C GLY A 228 -18.77 -8.09 16.93
N SER A 229 -18.87 -6.77 16.75
CA SER A 229 -20.09 -6.10 16.29
C SER A 229 -19.89 -5.48 14.90
N THR A 230 -20.47 -6.07 13.85
CA THR A 230 -20.54 -5.46 12.52
C THR A 230 -21.58 -4.34 12.52
N SER A 231 -21.19 -3.17 13.02
CA SER A 231 -22.02 -1.96 13.09
C SER A 231 -21.52 -0.91 12.09
N ALA A 232 -22.42 -0.11 11.53
CA ALA A 232 -22.08 1.07 10.73
C ALA A 232 -21.14 2.05 11.47
N MET A 233 -21.16 2.01 12.80
CA MET A 233 -20.26 2.78 13.66
C MET A 233 -18.79 2.37 13.53
N LEU A 234 -18.51 1.08 13.30
CA LEU A 234 -17.17 0.54 13.12
C LEU A 234 -16.60 0.90 11.75
N GLN A 235 -17.43 0.92 10.71
CA GLN A 235 -17.02 1.37 9.37
C GLN A 235 -16.58 2.85 9.41
N ASP A 236 -17.37 3.71 10.04
CA ASP A 236 -17.04 5.14 10.19
C ASP A 236 -15.78 5.39 11.06
N LEU A 237 -15.51 4.53 12.05
CA LEU A 237 -14.24 4.55 12.81
C LEU A 237 -13.06 4.16 11.92
N ASN A 238 -13.16 3.05 11.20
CA ASN A 238 -12.12 2.57 10.29
C ASN A 238 -11.79 3.63 9.20
N HIS A 239 -12.79 4.33 8.67
CA HIS A 239 -12.58 5.41 7.71
C HIS A 239 -11.83 6.61 8.31
N LEU A 240 -12.14 7.00 9.54
CA LEU A 240 -11.44 8.07 10.25
C LEU A 240 -9.99 7.66 10.55
N GLN A 241 -9.79 6.43 11.01
CA GLN A 241 -8.47 5.86 11.28
C GLN A 241 -7.61 5.82 10.02
N GLU A 242 -8.16 5.32 8.92
CA GLU A 242 -7.52 5.29 7.60
C GLU A 242 -7.12 6.70 7.14
N SER A 243 -7.99 7.68 7.34
CA SER A 243 -7.72 9.09 7.00
C SER A 243 -6.55 9.68 7.81
N ILE A 244 -6.50 9.38 9.12
CA ILE A 244 -5.44 9.83 10.01
C ILE A 244 -4.11 9.18 9.64
N LEU A 245 -4.11 7.87 9.35
CA LEU A 245 -2.91 7.12 8.96
C LEU A 245 -2.34 7.66 7.63
N LYS A 246 -3.15 7.88 6.60
CA LYS A 246 -2.70 8.52 5.34
C LYS A 246 -2.08 9.89 5.59
N THR A 247 -2.75 10.74 6.37
CA THR A 247 -2.26 12.08 6.70
C THR A 247 -0.93 12.04 7.45
N LYS A 248 -0.79 11.09 8.38
CA LYS A 248 0.46 10.88 9.13
C LYS A 248 1.59 10.42 8.21
N GLN A 249 1.36 9.41 7.38
CA GLN A 249 2.35 8.90 6.42
C GLN A 249 2.81 10.01 5.46
N HIS A 250 1.85 10.77 4.93
CA HIS A 250 2.12 11.94 4.10
C HIS A 250 2.98 12.97 4.83
N LEU A 251 2.62 13.33 6.06
CA LEU A 251 3.36 14.29 6.88
C LEU A 251 4.79 13.83 7.16
N ASP A 252 5.01 12.56 7.49
CA ASP A 252 6.33 12.03 7.81
C ASP A 252 7.26 12.08 6.59
N ILE A 253 6.74 11.76 5.39
CA ILE A 253 7.48 11.92 4.12
C ILE A 253 7.69 13.39 3.79
N MET A 254 6.70 14.25 3.99
CA MET A 254 6.81 15.69 3.79
C MET A 254 7.87 16.34 4.68
N VAL A 255 7.96 15.94 5.95
CA VAL A 255 9.01 16.38 6.89
C VAL A 255 10.39 15.98 6.37
N TRP A 256 10.53 14.77 5.82
CA TRP A 256 11.76 14.33 5.18
C TRP A 256 12.09 15.18 3.94
N CYS A 257 11.11 15.44 3.07
CA CYS A 257 11.30 16.30 1.89
C CYS A 257 11.70 17.72 2.25
N ILE A 258 11.10 18.32 3.28
CA ILE A 258 11.42 19.67 3.76
C ILE A 258 12.86 19.74 4.27
N ARG A 259 13.29 18.74 5.06
CA ARG A 259 14.66 18.62 5.57
C ARG A 259 15.70 18.62 4.45
N HIS A 260 15.38 17.98 3.33
CA HIS A 260 16.23 17.91 2.13
C HIS A 260 15.89 18.98 1.07
N GLN A 261 15.15 20.02 1.44
CA GLN A 261 14.76 21.14 0.56
C GLN A 261 14.17 20.68 -0.78
N PHE A 262 13.31 19.66 -0.75
CA PHE A 262 12.68 19.04 -1.92
C PHE A 262 13.65 18.63 -3.04
N LEU A 263 14.91 18.36 -2.69
CA LEU A 263 15.98 18.00 -3.62
C LEU A 263 16.34 19.13 -4.61
N GLU A 264 16.04 20.40 -4.30
CA GLU A 264 16.39 21.55 -5.16
C GLU A 264 17.91 21.67 -5.39
N ASN A 265 18.72 21.26 -4.40
CA ASN A 265 20.18 21.30 -4.49
C ASN A 265 20.80 20.07 -5.18
N VAL A 266 19.99 19.08 -5.52
CA VAL A 266 20.45 17.79 -6.03
C VAL A 266 20.27 17.78 -7.53
N LYS A 267 21.36 17.56 -8.25
CA LYS A 267 21.32 17.53 -9.71
C LYS A 267 20.62 16.24 -10.17
N SER A 268 19.52 16.42 -10.87
CA SER A 268 18.83 15.37 -11.61
C SER A 268 19.57 15.07 -12.92
N ARG A 269 19.49 13.82 -13.37
CA ARG A 269 19.95 13.39 -14.71
C ARG A 269 19.21 14.14 -15.83
N TYR A 270 17.94 14.46 -15.59
CA TYR A 270 17.07 15.13 -16.53
C TYR A 270 17.04 16.66 -16.30
N SER A 271 17.06 17.42 -17.39
CA SER A 271 17.00 18.89 -17.37
C SER A 271 15.62 19.44 -17.03
N ASP A 272 14.56 18.76 -17.48
CA ASP A 272 13.16 19.15 -17.28
C ASP A 272 12.23 17.94 -17.25
N PHE A 273 10.98 18.15 -16.81
CA PHE A 273 9.97 17.10 -16.76
C PHE A 273 9.65 16.51 -18.13
N ALA A 274 9.74 17.31 -19.21
CA ALA A 274 9.48 16.85 -20.56
C ALA A 274 10.53 15.85 -21.05
N SER A 275 11.82 16.11 -20.79
CA SER A 275 12.92 15.18 -21.07
C SER A 275 12.80 13.88 -20.27
N TRP A 276 12.42 13.98 -18.99
CA TRP A 276 12.20 12.78 -18.19
C TRP A 276 11.01 11.96 -18.70
N SER A 277 9.89 12.63 -19.00
CA SER A 277 8.70 12.01 -19.59
C SER A 277 8.96 11.33 -20.93
N SER A 278 9.80 11.92 -21.79
CA SER A 278 10.19 11.26 -23.04
C SER A 278 11.04 10.02 -22.79
N SER A 279 11.97 10.06 -21.83
CA SER A 279 12.80 8.90 -21.44
C SER A 279 11.97 7.76 -20.84
N VAL A 280 10.94 8.04 -20.03
CA VAL A 280 10.00 7.02 -19.55
C VAL A 280 9.22 6.40 -20.71
N ARG A 281 8.69 7.22 -21.63
CA ARG A 281 7.97 6.72 -22.82
C ARG A 281 8.87 5.86 -23.71
N GLU A 282 10.13 6.24 -23.86
CA GLU A 282 11.11 5.44 -24.60
C GLU A 282 11.32 4.08 -23.94
N ARG A 283 11.55 4.02 -22.63
CA ARG A 283 11.67 2.76 -21.87
C ARG A 283 10.44 1.88 -22.05
N LYS A 284 9.23 2.45 -21.90
CA LYS A 284 7.97 1.76 -22.15
C LYS A 284 7.89 1.20 -23.58
N SER A 285 8.20 2.02 -24.58
CA SER A 285 8.20 1.58 -25.98
C SER A 285 9.21 0.46 -26.25
N ALA A 286 10.37 0.49 -25.58
CA ALA A 286 11.40 -0.51 -25.71
C ALA A 286 11.01 -1.82 -25.01
N ALA A 287 10.33 -1.75 -23.86
CA ALA A 287 9.78 -2.91 -23.17
C ALA A 287 8.70 -3.59 -24.03
N ILE A 288 7.74 -2.82 -24.56
CA ILE A 288 6.68 -3.34 -25.44
C ILE A 288 7.25 -4.00 -26.70
N LYS A 289 8.28 -3.41 -27.34
CA LYS A 289 8.94 -4.02 -28.51
C LYS A 289 9.67 -5.32 -28.19
N ARG A 290 10.15 -5.49 -26.96
CA ARG A 290 10.90 -6.66 -26.49
C ARG A 290 10.01 -7.73 -25.86
N ALA A 291 8.77 -7.37 -25.50
CA ALA A 291 7.84 -8.25 -24.83
C ALA A 291 7.58 -9.51 -25.64
N TRP A 292 7.55 -10.64 -24.94
CA TRP A 292 7.15 -11.90 -25.54
C TRP A 292 5.62 -11.97 -25.63
N PRO A 293 5.06 -12.63 -26.66
CA PRO A 293 3.60 -12.82 -26.78
C PRO A 293 3.04 -13.49 -25.53
N ASP A 294 1.88 -13.02 -25.05
CA ASP A 294 1.19 -13.66 -23.94
C ASP A 294 0.37 -14.86 -24.46
N PRO A 295 0.64 -16.09 -24.00
CA PRO A 295 -0.11 -17.26 -24.45
C PRO A 295 -1.59 -17.26 -24.00
N VAL A 296 -1.96 -16.44 -23.01
CA VAL A 296 -3.34 -16.39 -22.46
C VAL A 296 -4.26 -15.49 -23.30
N ASN A 297 -3.70 -14.55 -24.07
CA ASN A 297 -4.46 -13.56 -24.83
C ASN A 297 -5.15 -14.08 -26.10
N HIS A 298 -4.90 -15.33 -26.52
CA HIS A 298 -5.58 -15.89 -27.69
C HIS A 298 -7.05 -16.30 -27.44
N LYS A 299 -7.59 -16.13 -26.23
CA LYS A 299 -9.00 -16.47 -25.90
C LYS A 299 -9.79 -15.44 -25.09
N LEU A 300 -9.20 -14.29 -24.72
CA LEU A 300 -9.91 -13.25 -23.97
C LEU A 300 -10.07 -12.02 -24.87
N ASP A 301 -11.30 -11.80 -25.32
CA ASP A 301 -11.73 -10.56 -25.96
C ASP A 301 -11.42 -9.36 -25.05
N TYR A 302 -10.87 -8.33 -25.68
CA TYR A 302 -10.85 -6.91 -25.30
C TYR A 302 -11.28 -6.57 -23.86
N ASP A 303 -10.29 -6.44 -22.98
CA ASP A 303 -10.19 -5.25 -22.14
C ASP A 303 -8.80 -4.64 -22.34
N GLU A 304 -8.76 -3.48 -22.99
CA GLU A 304 -7.56 -2.65 -23.18
C GLU A 304 -7.10 -1.98 -21.87
N GLN A 305 -7.27 -2.64 -20.72
CA GLN A 305 -6.64 -2.21 -19.47
C GLN A 305 -5.21 -2.72 -19.46
N SER A 306 -4.37 -1.93 -20.15
CA SER A 306 -2.90 -1.87 -20.07
C SER A 306 -2.23 -3.07 -19.41
N ILE A 307 -1.76 -4.03 -20.21
CA ILE A 307 -0.69 -4.94 -19.77
C ILE A 307 0.48 -4.04 -19.38
N SER A 308 0.66 -3.87 -18.08
CA SER A 308 1.65 -3.00 -17.49
C SER A 308 3.04 -3.52 -17.86
N SER A 309 3.73 -2.70 -18.65
CA SER A 309 4.96 -3.10 -19.35
C SER A 309 6.17 -2.97 -18.44
N LEU A 310 6.16 -1.98 -17.55
CA LEU A 310 7.23 -1.67 -16.62
C LEU A 310 6.88 -2.16 -15.20
N PHE A 311 7.88 -2.38 -14.34
CA PHE A 311 7.65 -2.72 -12.92
C PHE A 311 6.94 -1.59 -12.19
N ILE A 312 7.26 -0.34 -12.50
CA ILE A 312 6.61 0.83 -11.89
C ILE A 312 5.11 0.91 -12.23
N GLU A 313 4.71 0.47 -13.42
CA GLU A 313 3.30 0.43 -13.82
C GLU A 313 2.55 -0.65 -13.03
N ASP A 314 3.12 -1.85 -12.91
CA ASP A 314 2.54 -2.93 -12.08
C ASP A 314 2.39 -2.47 -10.62
N ALA A 315 3.42 -1.84 -10.07
CA ALA A 315 3.43 -1.39 -8.69
C ALA A 315 2.33 -0.36 -8.43
N LEU A 316 2.08 0.56 -9.38
CA LEU A 316 1.04 1.57 -9.27
C LEU A 316 -0.36 0.98 -9.51
N SER A 317 -0.54 0.06 -10.47
CA SER A 317 -1.81 -0.66 -10.67
C SER A 317 -2.24 -1.46 -9.43
N ASN A 318 -1.28 -2.02 -8.70
CA ASN A 318 -1.55 -2.73 -7.44
C ASN A 318 -1.98 -1.78 -6.30
N LEU A 319 -1.77 -0.46 -6.42
CA LEU A 319 -2.29 0.51 -5.45
C LEU A 319 -3.76 0.88 -5.73
N ASP A 320 -4.22 0.76 -6.98
CA ASP A 320 -5.59 1.15 -7.41
C ASP A 320 -6.65 0.08 -7.15
N THR A 321 -6.26 -1.19 -7.16
CA THR A 321 -7.17 -2.34 -7.25
C THR A 321 -8.10 -2.52 -6.04
N GLU A 322 -7.90 -1.76 -4.96
CA GLU A 322 -8.74 -1.81 -3.75
C GLU A 322 -9.67 -0.60 -3.58
N GLN A 323 -9.68 0.36 -4.53
CA GLN A 323 -10.33 1.66 -4.36
C GLN A 323 -11.74 1.79 -4.97
N GLU A 324 -12.25 0.77 -5.69
CA GLU A 324 -13.47 0.88 -6.51
C GLU A 324 -14.81 1.05 -5.76
N HIS A 325 -14.86 1.03 -4.42
CA HIS A 325 -16.13 1.01 -3.68
C HIS A 325 -16.31 2.03 -2.53
N ALA A 326 -15.42 3.02 -2.37
CA ALA A 326 -15.67 4.09 -1.40
C ALA A 326 -16.49 5.22 -2.06
N ALA A 327 -17.74 5.38 -1.65
CA ALA A 327 -18.51 6.59 -1.93
C ALA A 327 -17.74 7.81 -1.41
N GLU A 328 -17.71 8.91 -2.17
CA GLU A 328 -17.01 10.16 -1.81
C GLU A 328 -17.51 10.69 -0.46
N ASP A 329 -16.83 10.29 0.63
CA ASP A 329 -17.21 10.65 2.00
C ASP A 329 -16.47 11.92 2.46
N GLU A 330 -17.00 12.57 3.49
CA GLU A 330 -16.53 13.84 4.04
C GLU A 330 -15.03 13.82 4.43
N GLY A 331 -14.50 12.63 4.77
CA GLY A 331 -13.09 12.39 5.09
C GLY A 331 -12.15 12.48 3.87
N GLU A 332 -12.52 11.91 2.72
CA GLU A 332 -11.71 12.01 1.49
C GLU A 332 -11.70 13.43 0.93
N LEU A 333 -12.83 14.15 1.04
CA LEU A 333 -12.94 15.57 0.73
C LEU A 333 -12.02 16.41 1.63
N ALA A 334 -11.89 16.04 2.90
CA ALA A 334 -11.02 16.73 3.86
C ALA A 334 -9.52 16.50 3.57
N ILE A 335 -9.10 15.29 3.21
CA ILE A 335 -7.70 14.99 2.84
C ILE A 335 -7.34 15.68 1.51
N SER A 336 -8.29 15.74 0.57
CA SER A 336 -8.12 16.43 -0.71
C SER A 336 -7.75 17.92 -0.55
N SER A 337 -8.09 18.54 0.58
CA SER A 337 -7.72 19.92 0.89
C SER A 337 -6.21 20.16 1.09
N LEU A 338 -5.43 19.10 1.37
CA LEU A 338 -3.98 19.16 1.54
C LEU A 338 -3.22 19.16 0.20
N LEU A 339 -3.90 18.85 -0.90
CA LEU A 339 -3.32 18.82 -2.25
C LEU A 339 -3.09 20.26 -2.74
N THR A 340 -1.83 20.64 -2.88
CA THR A 340 -1.41 22.01 -3.24
C THR A 340 -1.09 22.17 -4.73
N GLY A 341 -1.17 21.09 -5.52
CA GLY A 341 -1.01 21.09 -6.97
C GLY A 341 -2.35 20.90 -7.68
N GLY A 342 -2.68 21.81 -8.60
CA GLY A 342 -3.99 21.89 -9.28
C GLY A 342 -4.51 20.56 -9.83
N GLY A 343 -5.84 20.44 -9.89
CA GLY A 343 -6.60 19.20 -10.11
C GLY A 343 -6.28 18.32 -11.32
N ASN A 344 -5.29 18.65 -12.17
CA ASN A 344 -4.89 17.85 -13.33
C ASN A 344 -4.28 16.49 -12.96
N SER A 345 -3.55 16.38 -11.85
CA SER A 345 -2.93 15.12 -11.39
C SER A 345 -3.97 14.13 -10.83
N LEU A 346 -4.95 14.66 -10.08
CA LEU A 346 -6.15 13.95 -9.62
C LEU A 346 -7.05 13.52 -10.78
N PHE A 347 -7.22 14.37 -11.79
CA PHE A 347 -7.98 14.03 -12.99
C PHE A 347 -7.30 12.89 -13.77
N ARG A 348 -5.97 12.85 -13.82
CA ARG A 348 -5.23 11.77 -14.51
C ARG A 348 -5.35 10.44 -13.77
N SER A 349 -5.26 10.41 -12.43
CA SER A 349 -5.48 9.18 -11.66
C SER A 349 -6.92 8.67 -11.79
N LYS A 350 -7.91 9.57 -11.77
CA LYS A 350 -9.33 9.23 -12.01
C LYS A 350 -9.63 8.78 -13.46
N LEU A 351 -8.85 9.19 -14.46
CA LEU A 351 -9.10 8.88 -15.88
C LEU A 351 -8.30 7.68 -16.42
N HIS A 352 -7.09 7.42 -15.90
CA HIS A 352 -6.15 6.41 -16.43
C HIS A 352 -5.61 5.45 -15.36
N GLY A 353 -6.11 5.52 -14.12
CA GLY A 353 -5.51 4.84 -12.97
C GLY A 353 -4.17 5.47 -12.52
N MET A 354 -3.69 5.07 -11.36
CA MET A 354 -2.37 5.42 -10.81
C MET A 354 -1.23 4.97 -11.73
N ALA A 355 -1.39 3.89 -12.50
CA ALA A 355 -0.41 3.45 -13.48
C ALA A 355 -0.13 4.50 -14.58
N GLY A 356 -1.14 5.30 -14.94
CA GLY A 356 -0.98 6.43 -15.88
C GLY A 356 -0.35 7.68 -15.26
N CYS A 357 -0.12 7.71 -13.94
CA CYS A 357 0.37 8.88 -13.22
C CYS A 357 1.91 9.01 -13.22
N TYR A 358 2.63 7.97 -13.65
CA TYR A 358 4.08 8.01 -13.79
C TYR A 358 4.51 8.52 -15.19
N PRO A 359 5.50 9.42 -15.30
CA PRO A 359 6.29 10.02 -14.21
C PRO A 359 5.56 11.14 -13.46
N PHE A 360 5.88 11.28 -12.17
CA PHE A 360 5.39 12.38 -11.33
C PHE A 360 6.05 13.71 -11.71
N GLU A 361 5.31 14.82 -11.68
CA GLU A 361 5.84 16.12 -12.13
C GLU A 361 6.99 16.66 -11.26
N ASN A 362 6.86 16.50 -9.94
CA ASN A 362 7.84 16.95 -8.96
C ASN A 362 7.75 16.08 -7.69
N LEU A 363 8.70 16.27 -6.76
CA LEU A 363 8.77 15.50 -5.52
C LEU A 363 7.49 15.66 -4.69
N ARG A 364 6.95 16.88 -4.61
CA ARG A 364 5.72 17.17 -3.88
C ARG A 364 4.52 16.41 -4.45
N ALA A 365 4.36 16.41 -5.78
CA ALA A 365 3.30 15.68 -6.48
C ALA A 365 3.43 14.17 -6.28
N ALA A 366 4.65 13.63 -6.25
CA ALA A 366 4.88 12.22 -5.95
C ALA A 366 4.42 11.88 -4.52
N VAL A 367 4.75 12.70 -3.53
CA VAL A 367 4.34 12.49 -2.13
C VAL A 367 2.83 12.63 -1.96
N ASP A 368 2.26 13.68 -2.54
CA ASP A 368 0.83 13.98 -2.50
C ASP A 368 0.02 12.84 -3.14
N LEU A 369 0.40 12.35 -4.33
CA LEU A 369 -0.29 11.25 -5.00
C LEU A 369 -0.11 9.92 -4.25
N LEU A 370 1.11 9.55 -3.89
CA LEU A 370 1.38 8.23 -3.30
C LEU A 370 0.84 8.07 -1.88
N PHE A 371 0.91 9.11 -1.04
CA PHE A 371 0.61 8.96 0.38
C PHE A 371 -0.77 9.49 0.79
N LEU A 372 -1.40 10.37 -0.01
CA LEU A 372 -2.79 10.80 0.23
C LEU A 372 -3.82 9.94 -0.52
N GLN A 373 -3.43 9.27 -1.62
CA GLN A 373 -4.30 8.33 -2.35
C GLN A 373 -3.92 6.87 -2.04
N GLY A 374 -4.85 5.94 -2.31
CA GLY A 374 -4.70 4.51 -1.99
C GLY A 374 -4.75 4.22 -0.49
N ASN A 375 -4.69 2.93 -0.13
CA ASN A 375 -4.84 2.48 1.27
C ASN A 375 -3.61 2.78 2.14
N SER A 376 -3.81 2.91 3.44
CA SER A 376 -2.73 3.19 4.40
C SER A 376 -1.90 1.95 4.72
N ASP A 377 -2.41 0.73 4.48
CA ASP A 377 -1.73 -0.53 4.76
C ASP A 377 -0.55 -0.82 3.81
N VAL A 378 -0.55 -0.23 2.62
CA VAL A 378 0.46 -0.46 1.57
C VAL A 378 1.67 0.49 1.67
N VAL A 379 2.04 0.92 2.88
CA VAL A 379 3.16 1.87 3.12
C VAL A 379 4.46 1.38 2.50
N VAL A 380 4.78 0.10 2.65
CA VAL A 380 6.03 -0.49 2.14
C VAL A 380 6.08 -0.38 0.61
N ALA A 381 4.97 -0.63 -0.07
CA ALA A 381 4.87 -0.48 -1.51
C ALA A 381 5.00 1.00 -1.93
N LYS A 382 4.31 1.92 -1.24
CA LYS A 382 4.41 3.36 -1.47
C LYS A 382 5.84 3.89 -1.30
N GLN A 383 6.55 3.42 -0.27
CA GLN A 383 7.97 3.74 -0.03
C GLN A 383 8.89 3.16 -1.12
N ALA A 384 8.65 1.92 -1.57
CA ALA A 384 9.41 1.31 -2.65
C ALA A 384 9.21 2.05 -3.99
N ILE A 385 8.00 2.49 -4.29
CA ILE A 385 7.68 3.32 -5.46
C ILE A 385 8.37 4.68 -5.36
N PHE A 386 8.41 5.29 -4.17
CA PHE A 386 9.13 6.53 -3.95
C PHE A 386 10.65 6.37 -4.11
N LEU A 387 11.22 5.25 -3.64
CA LEU A 387 12.62 4.88 -3.88
C LEU A 387 12.90 4.69 -5.38
N TYR A 388 12.02 4.01 -6.11
CA TYR A 388 12.11 3.87 -7.56
C TYR A 388 12.19 5.24 -8.24
N PHE A 389 11.32 6.18 -7.84
CA PHE A 389 11.35 7.56 -8.33
C PHE A 389 12.69 8.26 -8.04
N LEU A 390 13.26 8.07 -6.85
CA LEU A 390 14.57 8.64 -6.50
C LEU A 390 15.69 8.03 -7.36
N PHE A 391 15.69 6.72 -7.58
CA PHE A 391 16.66 6.06 -8.47
C PHE A 391 16.51 6.55 -9.91
N ASP A 392 15.30 6.69 -10.42
CA ASP A 392 15.06 7.13 -11.80
C ASP A 392 15.65 8.51 -12.08
N ARG A 393 15.52 9.44 -11.13
CA ARG A 393 16.03 10.80 -11.31
C ARG A 393 17.55 10.92 -11.22
N HIS A 394 18.23 10.01 -10.54
CA HIS A 394 19.66 10.16 -10.21
C HIS A 394 20.56 9.05 -10.74
N TRP A 395 20.01 7.97 -11.29
CA TRP A 395 20.80 6.91 -11.92
C TRP A 395 21.72 7.49 -12.99
N THR A 396 22.95 6.99 -13.07
CA THR A 396 24.11 7.50 -13.87
C THR A 396 24.82 8.75 -13.32
N MET A 397 24.27 9.43 -12.32
CA MET A 397 24.98 10.51 -11.62
C MET A 397 26.00 9.93 -10.61
N PRO A 398 27.11 10.63 -10.32
CA PRO A 398 28.09 10.18 -9.34
C PRO A 398 27.46 9.94 -7.96
N ASP A 399 27.77 8.79 -7.33
CA ASP A 399 27.23 8.41 -6.02
C ASP A 399 27.34 9.50 -4.94
N LYS A 400 28.44 10.27 -4.97
CA LYS A 400 28.70 11.36 -4.01
C LYS A 400 27.61 12.43 -4.00
N ASP A 401 26.88 12.59 -5.10
CA ASP A 401 25.96 13.71 -5.32
C ASP A 401 24.53 13.40 -4.86
N TRP A 402 24.15 12.12 -4.69
CA TRP A 402 22.76 11.75 -4.40
C TRP A 402 22.60 10.55 -3.45
N ARG A 403 23.61 9.68 -3.30
CA ARG A 403 23.47 8.42 -2.55
C ARG A 403 23.18 8.65 -1.06
N TYR A 404 23.74 9.71 -0.48
CA TYR A 404 23.49 10.10 0.91
C TYR A 404 22.01 10.36 1.22
N ILE A 405 21.22 10.74 0.21
CA ILE A 405 19.78 11.02 0.33
C ILE A 405 19.01 9.72 0.45
N VAL A 406 19.35 8.76 -0.39
CA VAL A 406 18.74 7.43 -0.36
C VAL A 406 19.12 6.69 0.92
N ASP A 407 20.37 6.82 1.37
CA ASP A 407 20.82 6.25 2.64
C ASP A 407 20.07 6.89 3.83
N ASP A 408 19.90 8.23 3.85
CA ASP A 408 19.12 8.92 4.88
C ASP A 408 17.63 8.54 4.85
N PHE A 409 17.04 8.36 3.66
CA PHE A 409 15.66 7.87 3.51
C PHE A 409 15.52 6.46 4.10
N ALA A 410 16.45 5.55 3.75
CA ALA A 410 16.43 4.19 4.26
C ALA A 410 16.58 4.13 5.78
N VAL A 411 17.43 4.97 6.37
CA VAL A 411 17.58 5.07 7.83
C VAL A 411 16.34 5.68 8.48
N THR A 412 15.78 6.75 7.91
CA THR A 412 14.60 7.44 8.47
C THR A 412 13.37 6.54 8.52
N PHE A 413 13.15 5.73 7.48
CA PHE A 413 11.98 4.85 7.37
C PHE A 413 12.30 3.38 7.67
N SER A 414 13.47 3.09 8.24
CA SER A 414 13.90 1.73 8.63
C SER A 414 13.82 0.70 7.49
N ILE A 415 14.15 1.12 6.27
CA ILE A 415 14.14 0.27 5.08
C ILE A 415 15.36 -0.64 5.10
N THR A 416 15.13 -1.94 4.95
CA THR A 416 16.23 -2.92 4.94
C THR A 416 17.09 -2.75 3.70
N ARG A 417 18.38 -3.10 3.81
CA ARG A 417 19.29 -3.13 2.66
C ARG A 417 18.74 -4.00 1.53
N HIS A 418 18.09 -5.11 1.86
CA HIS A 418 17.52 -6.02 0.87
C HIS A 418 16.41 -5.33 0.05
N SER A 419 15.43 -4.70 0.71
CA SER A 419 14.34 -3.97 0.04
C SER A 419 14.84 -2.78 -0.78
N LEU A 420 15.91 -2.12 -0.33
CA LEU A 420 16.55 -1.03 -1.07
C LEU A 420 17.17 -1.52 -2.39
N LEU A 421 17.95 -2.60 -2.32
CA LEU A 421 18.58 -3.21 -3.49
C LEU A 421 17.54 -3.80 -4.45
N GLU A 422 16.47 -4.37 -3.91
CA GLU A 422 15.34 -4.88 -4.71
C GLU A 422 14.65 -3.76 -5.48
N SER A 423 14.30 -2.66 -4.81
CA SER A 423 13.71 -1.46 -5.46
C SER A 423 14.62 -0.90 -6.55
N PHE A 424 15.94 -0.89 -6.29
CA PHE A 424 16.93 -0.45 -7.26
C PHE A 424 17.03 -1.41 -8.46
N ALA A 425 17.02 -2.72 -8.21
CA ALA A 425 17.04 -3.73 -9.27
C ALA A 425 15.81 -3.63 -10.19
N PHE A 426 14.63 -3.38 -9.65
CA PHE A 426 13.42 -3.17 -10.46
C PHE A 426 13.55 -1.97 -11.40
N TYR A 427 14.12 -0.87 -10.90
CA TYR A 427 14.45 0.27 -11.76
C TYR A 427 15.45 -0.07 -12.87
N LEU A 428 16.54 -0.77 -12.54
CA LEU A 428 17.55 -1.16 -13.52
C LEU A 428 17.03 -2.11 -14.60
N LEU A 429 16.06 -2.97 -14.25
CA LEU A 429 15.41 -3.87 -15.20
C LEU A 429 14.43 -3.15 -16.13
N ASP A 430 13.78 -2.08 -15.65
CA ASP A 430 12.95 -1.20 -16.48
C ASP A 430 13.79 -0.32 -17.43
N ASP A 431 15.04 -0.01 -17.06
CA ASP A 431 15.92 0.77 -17.93
C ASP A 431 16.36 -0.01 -19.17
N HIS A 432 16.42 0.68 -20.31
CA HIS A 432 16.73 0.04 -21.59
C HIS A 432 18.24 -0.05 -21.89
N SER A 433 19.12 0.56 -21.08
CA SER A 433 20.57 0.57 -21.30
C SER A 433 21.29 -0.74 -20.93
N ASP A 434 22.34 -1.11 -21.65
CA ASP A 434 23.14 -2.31 -21.33
C ASP A 434 23.90 -2.20 -20.00
N GLU A 435 24.24 -0.99 -19.59
CA GLU A 435 24.90 -0.70 -18.31
C GLU A 435 23.98 -1.08 -17.13
N ALA A 436 22.70 -0.73 -17.22
CA ALA A 436 21.71 -1.11 -16.22
C ALA A 436 21.52 -2.64 -16.17
N LEU A 437 21.58 -3.35 -17.30
CA LEU A 437 21.50 -4.83 -17.30
C LEU A 437 22.67 -5.46 -16.56
N LYS A 438 23.89 -4.95 -16.80
CA LYS A 438 25.11 -5.45 -16.16
C LYS A 438 25.07 -5.22 -14.65
N GLU A 439 24.62 -4.05 -14.23
CA GLU A 439 24.52 -3.74 -12.81
C GLU A 439 23.41 -4.54 -12.12
N ALA A 440 22.23 -4.67 -12.74
CA ALA A 440 21.17 -5.54 -12.24
C ALA A 440 21.67 -6.99 -12.07
N SER A 441 22.40 -7.51 -13.06
CA SER A 441 22.97 -8.86 -13.03
C SER A 441 23.96 -9.09 -11.87
N ARG A 442 24.65 -8.03 -11.41
CA ARG A 442 25.55 -8.10 -10.24
C ARG A 442 24.80 -8.08 -8.91
N LEU A 443 23.68 -7.36 -8.84
CA LEU A 443 22.88 -7.20 -7.63
C LEU A 443 21.94 -8.38 -7.38
N LEU A 444 21.48 -9.05 -8.44
CA LEU A 444 20.53 -10.15 -8.36
C LEU A 444 20.93 -11.27 -7.36
N PRO A 445 22.19 -11.73 -7.28
CA PRO A 445 22.60 -12.71 -6.26
C PRO A 445 22.39 -12.25 -4.80
N GLU A 446 22.50 -10.95 -4.51
CA GLU A 446 22.31 -10.40 -3.16
C GLU A 446 20.83 -10.32 -2.75
N ILE A 447 19.94 -10.17 -3.73
CA ILE A 447 18.48 -10.05 -3.51
C ILE A 447 17.74 -11.36 -3.77
N ALA A 448 18.41 -12.39 -4.26
CA ALA A 448 17.75 -13.61 -4.65
C ALA A 448 17.15 -14.34 -3.44
N GLY A 449 15.86 -14.66 -3.54
CA GLY A 449 15.11 -15.36 -2.52
C GLY A 449 13.74 -15.81 -3.02
N PRO A 450 13.00 -16.60 -2.23
CA PRO A 450 11.68 -17.12 -2.62
C PRO A 450 10.61 -16.03 -2.77
N THR A 451 10.84 -14.86 -2.17
CA THR A 451 9.96 -13.68 -2.21
C THR A 451 10.18 -12.78 -3.42
N LEU A 452 11.22 -13.04 -4.24
CA LEU A 452 11.53 -12.21 -5.39
C LEU A 452 10.40 -12.24 -6.43
N HIS A 453 10.11 -11.07 -6.99
CA HIS A 453 9.00 -10.91 -7.93
C HIS A 453 9.22 -11.73 -9.23
N PRO A 454 8.24 -12.53 -9.68
CA PRO A 454 8.41 -13.43 -10.83
C PRO A 454 8.69 -12.70 -12.15
N LYS A 455 8.22 -11.46 -12.32
CA LYS A 455 8.51 -10.61 -13.49
C LYS A 455 10.00 -10.34 -13.69
N VAL A 456 10.86 -10.52 -12.68
CA VAL A 456 12.32 -10.36 -12.82
C VAL A 456 12.89 -11.33 -13.86
N ALA A 457 12.50 -12.61 -13.81
CA ALA A 457 12.96 -13.59 -14.79
C ALA A 457 12.42 -13.27 -16.20
N GLN A 458 11.18 -12.78 -16.29
CA GLN A 458 10.58 -12.33 -17.56
C GLN A 458 11.35 -11.14 -18.14
N ALA A 459 11.64 -10.12 -17.35
CA ALA A 459 12.35 -8.93 -17.78
C ALA A 459 13.77 -9.26 -18.27
N LEU A 460 14.49 -10.16 -17.58
CA LEU A 460 15.81 -10.62 -18.00
C LEU A 460 15.77 -11.39 -19.34
N LEU A 461 14.74 -12.21 -19.54
CA LEU A 461 14.52 -12.92 -20.79
C LEU A 461 14.23 -11.95 -21.95
N GLU A 462 13.38 -10.95 -21.73
CA GLU A 462 13.07 -9.88 -22.69
C GLU A 462 14.31 -9.03 -23.04
N ARG A 463 15.28 -8.97 -22.13
CA ARG A 463 16.58 -8.31 -22.29
C ARG A 463 17.63 -9.19 -22.97
N GLN A 464 17.26 -10.35 -23.49
CA GLN A 464 18.14 -11.33 -24.14
C GLN A 464 19.25 -11.87 -23.22
N ASN A 465 19.02 -11.93 -21.91
CA ASN A 465 19.94 -12.55 -20.94
C ASN A 465 19.28 -13.76 -20.24
N PRO A 466 19.12 -14.89 -20.96
CA PRO A 466 18.46 -16.08 -20.41
C PRO A 466 19.27 -16.73 -19.30
N ASP A 467 20.61 -16.63 -19.29
CA ASP A 467 21.46 -17.22 -18.27
C ASP A 467 21.24 -16.58 -16.89
N ALA A 468 21.15 -15.25 -16.83
CA ALA A 468 20.81 -14.55 -15.59
C ALA A 468 19.38 -14.87 -15.14
N ALA A 469 18.43 -14.96 -16.08
CA ALA A 469 17.05 -15.36 -15.78
C ALA A 469 16.99 -16.78 -15.17
N LEU A 470 17.77 -17.72 -15.70
CA LEU A 470 17.85 -19.10 -15.19
C LEU A 470 18.44 -19.14 -13.78
N MET A 471 19.47 -18.34 -13.51
CA MET A 471 20.02 -18.24 -12.15
C MET A 471 19.00 -17.71 -11.15
N VAL A 472 18.25 -16.68 -11.53
CA VAL A 472 17.16 -16.13 -10.69
C VAL A 472 16.09 -17.19 -10.39
N LEU A 473 15.67 -17.95 -11.41
CA LEU A 473 14.70 -19.04 -11.21
C LEU A 473 15.23 -20.10 -10.23
N ARG A 474 16.50 -20.49 -10.37
CA ARG A 474 17.14 -21.46 -9.47
C ARG A 474 17.25 -20.92 -8.04
N TRP A 475 17.69 -19.67 -7.87
CA TRP A 475 17.83 -19.06 -6.54
C TRP A 475 16.49 -18.80 -5.84
N SER A 476 15.41 -18.57 -6.59
CA SER A 476 14.07 -18.43 -6.02
C SER A 476 13.60 -19.69 -5.28
N GLY A 477 14.23 -20.85 -5.51
CA GLY A 477 13.82 -22.13 -4.94
C GLY A 477 12.47 -22.65 -5.47
N ARG A 478 11.80 -21.90 -6.33
CA ARG A 478 10.51 -22.28 -6.95
C ARG A 478 10.67 -23.35 -8.03
N ASP A 479 11.90 -23.58 -8.49
CA ASP A 479 12.27 -24.61 -9.47
C ASP A 479 12.02 -26.06 -8.99
N GLY A 480 12.08 -26.31 -7.67
CA GLY A 480 11.77 -27.63 -7.10
C GLY A 480 10.26 -27.96 -7.12
N GLY A 481 9.43 -27.00 -7.52
CA GLY A 481 7.97 -27.10 -7.57
C GLY A 481 7.31 -27.40 -6.22
N ALA A 482 7.92 -27.00 -5.12
CA ALA A 482 7.30 -27.08 -3.78
C ALA A 482 6.13 -26.09 -3.63
N THR A 483 6.20 -24.96 -4.34
CA THR A 483 5.21 -23.88 -4.35
C THR A 483 4.38 -23.88 -5.63
N LEU A 484 3.09 -23.52 -5.51
CA LEU A 484 2.21 -23.35 -6.66
C LEU A 484 2.59 -22.04 -7.37
N ILE A 485 2.70 -22.08 -8.69
CA ILE A 485 3.10 -20.96 -9.55
C ILE A 485 1.96 -20.60 -10.49
N SER A 486 1.94 -19.36 -11.00
CA SER A 486 1.02 -18.95 -12.06
C SER A 486 1.36 -19.58 -13.41
N LEU A 487 0.40 -19.67 -14.33
CA LEU A 487 0.66 -20.19 -15.69
C LEU A 487 1.71 -19.34 -16.42
N ARG A 488 1.67 -18.02 -16.23
CA ARG A 488 2.64 -17.07 -16.79
C ARG A 488 4.06 -17.30 -16.27
N GLU A 489 4.21 -17.57 -14.97
CA GLU A 489 5.50 -17.97 -14.38
C GLU A 489 6.03 -19.27 -15.00
N ALA A 490 5.17 -20.28 -15.15
CA ALA A 490 5.56 -21.56 -15.73
C ALA A 490 6.00 -21.42 -17.20
N VAL A 491 5.29 -20.62 -17.99
CA VAL A 491 5.67 -20.32 -19.37
C VAL A 491 7.02 -19.60 -19.42
N THR A 492 7.23 -18.60 -18.57
CA THR A 492 8.51 -17.89 -18.48
C THR A 492 9.65 -18.85 -18.14
N ALA A 493 9.43 -19.76 -17.20
CA ALA A 493 10.42 -20.75 -16.78
C ALA A 493 10.75 -21.77 -17.89
N VAL A 494 9.79 -22.14 -18.72
CA VAL A 494 10.02 -22.95 -19.93
C VAL A 494 10.80 -22.14 -20.98
N ARG A 495 10.39 -20.90 -21.26
CA ARG A 495 11.06 -20.03 -22.24
C ARG A 495 12.53 -19.83 -21.89
N VAL A 496 12.84 -19.52 -20.63
CA VAL A 496 14.22 -19.36 -20.16
C VAL A 496 15.06 -20.62 -20.39
N ARG A 497 14.54 -21.81 -20.07
CA ARG A 497 15.27 -23.08 -20.23
C ARG A 497 15.56 -23.42 -21.68
N VAL A 498 14.57 -23.26 -22.56
CA VAL A 498 14.77 -23.53 -23.99
C VAL A 498 15.76 -22.54 -24.59
N GLU A 499 15.69 -21.26 -24.19
CA GLU A 499 16.63 -20.21 -24.63
C GLU A 499 18.07 -20.43 -24.11
N CYS A 500 18.24 -21.05 -22.94
CA CYS A 500 19.53 -21.55 -22.45
C CYS A 500 19.99 -22.87 -23.11
N GLY A 501 19.23 -23.43 -24.06
CA GLY A 501 19.53 -24.72 -24.71
C GLY A 501 19.28 -25.96 -23.84
N LEU A 502 18.58 -25.82 -22.71
CA LEU A 502 18.28 -26.89 -21.75
C LEU A 502 16.92 -27.53 -22.05
N LEU A 503 16.76 -28.07 -23.25
CA LEU A 503 15.50 -28.63 -23.74
C LEU A 503 14.97 -29.79 -22.86
N THR A 504 15.84 -30.70 -22.43
CA THR A 504 15.47 -31.80 -21.53
C THR A 504 14.99 -31.28 -20.17
N GLU A 505 15.59 -30.20 -19.65
CA GLU A 505 15.17 -29.57 -18.40
C GLU A 505 13.80 -28.92 -18.56
N ALA A 506 13.55 -28.24 -19.69
CA ALA A 506 12.24 -27.64 -20.00
C ALA A 506 11.14 -28.70 -20.09
N PHE A 507 11.43 -29.83 -20.74
CA PHE A 507 10.51 -30.97 -20.83
C PHE A 507 10.19 -31.57 -19.45
N MET A 508 11.21 -31.84 -18.62
CA MET A 508 11.01 -32.37 -17.27
C MET A 508 10.24 -31.40 -16.38
N TYR A 509 10.51 -30.09 -16.53
CA TYR A 509 9.80 -29.04 -15.80
C TYR A 509 8.31 -28.98 -16.17
N GLN A 510 7.97 -29.02 -17.47
CA GLN A 510 6.59 -29.06 -17.93
C GLN A 510 5.84 -30.26 -17.35
N ARG A 511 6.42 -31.47 -17.42
CA ARG A 511 5.78 -32.68 -16.88
C ARG A 511 5.56 -32.62 -15.37
N THR A 512 6.56 -32.12 -14.64
CA THR A 512 6.47 -31.99 -13.17
C THR A 512 5.37 -31.00 -12.79
N THR A 513 5.28 -29.88 -13.50
CA THR A 513 4.26 -28.84 -13.26
C THR A 513 2.86 -29.35 -13.62
N CYS A 514 2.68 -29.95 -14.79
CA CYS A 514 1.39 -30.52 -15.22
C CYS A 514 0.90 -31.63 -14.29
N SER A 515 1.80 -32.50 -13.79
CA SER A 515 1.44 -33.57 -12.85
C SER A 515 0.93 -33.01 -11.52
N LYS A 516 1.56 -31.94 -11.00
CA LYS A 516 1.12 -31.28 -9.75
C LYS A 516 -0.24 -30.60 -9.88
N VAL A 517 -0.51 -29.95 -11.01
CA VAL A 517 -1.84 -29.35 -11.29
C VAL A 517 -2.90 -30.45 -11.38
N LYS A 518 -2.56 -31.61 -11.97
CA LYS A 518 -3.43 -32.79 -12.04
C LYS A 518 -3.72 -33.38 -10.65
N ASP A 519 -2.70 -33.52 -9.80
CA ASP A 519 -2.83 -34.10 -8.46
C ASP A 519 -3.67 -33.22 -7.51
N LYS A 520 -3.57 -31.89 -7.63
CA LYS A 520 -4.37 -30.96 -6.80
C LYS A 520 -5.85 -30.89 -7.21
N LYS A 521 -6.19 -31.12 -8.48
CA LYS A 521 -7.59 -31.23 -8.92
C LYS A 521 -8.34 -32.39 -8.23
N LEU A 522 -7.61 -33.39 -7.75
CA LEU A 522 -8.17 -34.52 -7.00
C LEU A 522 -8.46 -34.18 -5.51
N MET A 523 -7.89 -33.09 -4.99
CA MET A 523 -8.03 -32.67 -3.58
C MET A 523 -9.06 -31.54 -3.38
N ASP A 524 -9.13 -30.58 -4.30
CA ASP A 524 -10.06 -29.43 -4.22
C ASP A 524 -11.24 -29.62 -5.19
N ALA A 525 -12.29 -30.34 -4.77
CA ALA A 525 -13.47 -30.60 -5.60
C ALA A 525 -14.52 -29.46 -5.62
N TYR A 526 -14.25 -28.29 -5.02
CA TYR A 526 -15.29 -27.31 -4.70
C TYR A 526 -15.07 -25.84 -5.10
N ASP A 527 -14.04 -25.44 -5.84
CA ASP A 527 -13.92 -24.03 -6.29
C ASP A 527 -13.71 -23.85 -7.79
N GLU A 528 -14.61 -23.06 -8.38
CA GLU A 528 -14.64 -22.62 -9.78
C GLU A 528 -13.66 -21.47 -10.03
N ILE A 529 -12.43 -21.77 -10.47
CA ILE A 529 -11.60 -20.80 -11.22
C ILE A 529 -10.95 -21.52 -12.42
N LYS A 530 -11.20 -20.98 -13.62
CA LYS A 530 -10.79 -21.49 -14.94
C LYS A 530 -9.26 -21.65 -15.14
N GLU A 531 -8.44 -21.09 -14.24
CA GLU A 531 -6.97 -21.21 -14.25
C GLU A 531 -6.45 -22.60 -13.85
N ARG A 532 -7.29 -23.48 -13.29
CA ARG A 532 -6.89 -24.83 -12.83
C ARG A 532 -7.11 -25.96 -13.86
N ASN A 533 -7.35 -25.63 -15.14
CA ASN A 533 -7.51 -26.66 -16.16
C ASN A 533 -6.16 -27.24 -16.59
N TRP A 534 -5.81 -28.42 -16.07
CA TRP A 534 -4.56 -29.12 -16.40
C TRP A 534 -4.34 -29.29 -17.92
N LEU A 535 -5.41 -29.45 -18.71
CA LEU A 535 -5.34 -29.56 -20.17
C LEU A 535 -4.89 -28.26 -20.82
N LEU A 536 -5.33 -27.10 -20.29
CA LEU A 536 -4.87 -25.79 -20.76
C LEU A 536 -3.38 -25.59 -20.46
N TRP A 537 -2.93 -25.98 -19.27
CA TRP A 537 -1.52 -25.93 -18.91
C TRP A 537 -0.66 -26.82 -19.83
N LEU A 538 -1.15 -28.03 -20.13
CA LEU A 538 -0.49 -28.94 -21.06
C LEU A 538 -0.40 -28.33 -22.46
N GLU A 539 -1.54 -27.86 -22.99
CA GLU A 539 -1.64 -27.23 -24.31
C GLU A 539 -0.65 -26.06 -24.42
N VAL A 540 -0.68 -25.13 -23.47
CA VAL A 540 0.14 -23.92 -23.50
C VAL A 540 1.63 -24.26 -23.38
N LEU A 541 2.04 -25.08 -22.40
CA LEU A 541 3.47 -25.36 -22.19
C LEU A 541 4.07 -26.19 -23.33
N VAL A 542 3.35 -27.19 -23.85
CA VAL A 542 3.84 -28.01 -24.98
C VAL A 542 3.93 -27.18 -26.25
N THR A 543 2.92 -26.34 -26.52
CA THR A 543 2.91 -25.45 -27.69
C THR A 543 4.05 -24.45 -27.61
N GLU A 544 4.31 -23.86 -26.44
CA GLU A 544 5.44 -22.94 -26.24
C GLU A 544 6.79 -23.62 -26.49
N ILE A 545 7.02 -24.85 -25.98
CA ILE A 545 8.24 -25.61 -26.27
C ILE A 545 8.38 -25.83 -27.78
N CYS A 546 7.30 -26.22 -28.47
CA CYS A 546 7.32 -26.45 -29.92
C CYS A 546 7.67 -25.17 -30.69
N CYS A 547 6.98 -24.06 -30.43
CA CYS A 547 7.24 -22.77 -31.06
C CYS A 547 8.69 -22.30 -30.87
N LEU A 548 9.23 -22.44 -29.65
CA LEU A 548 10.61 -22.08 -29.34
C LEU A 548 11.62 -22.97 -30.05
N CYS A 549 11.39 -24.29 -30.07
CA CYS A 549 12.26 -25.24 -30.76
C CYS A 549 12.26 -25.00 -32.28
N ILE A 550 11.11 -24.67 -32.87
CA ILE A 550 11.01 -24.27 -34.27
C ILE A 550 11.83 -23.01 -34.53
N ARG A 551 11.65 -21.95 -33.71
CA ARG A 551 12.39 -20.69 -33.84
C ARG A 551 13.91 -20.87 -33.72
N ARG A 552 14.36 -21.80 -32.86
CA ARG A 552 15.78 -22.08 -32.60
C ARG A 552 16.35 -23.22 -33.44
N ASN A 553 15.57 -23.81 -34.34
CA ASN A 553 15.94 -24.98 -35.15
C ASN A 553 16.44 -26.18 -34.31
N LEU A 554 15.72 -26.52 -33.24
CA LEU A 554 15.98 -27.62 -32.31
C LEU A 554 14.90 -28.73 -32.39
N VAL A 555 14.14 -28.74 -33.49
CA VAL A 555 13.00 -29.66 -33.67
C VAL A 555 13.46 -31.12 -33.74
N ASP A 556 14.63 -31.38 -34.31
CA ASP A 556 15.30 -32.68 -34.37
C ASP A 556 15.50 -33.30 -32.97
N ARG A 557 15.97 -32.51 -32.00
CA ARG A 557 16.15 -32.95 -30.61
C ARG A 557 14.84 -33.03 -29.84
N MET A 558 13.87 -32.19 -30.21
CA MET A 558 12.54 -32.18 -29.58
C MET A 558 11.76 -33.45 -29.90
N ILE A 559 11.82 -33.95 -31.15
CA ILE A 559 11.08 -35.16 -31.56
C ILE A 559 11.60 -36.44 -30.91
N GLU A 560 12.86 -36.45 -30.46
CA GLU A 560 13.50 -37.57 -29.74
C GLU A 560 13.00 -37.72 -28.29
N LEU A 561 12.35 -36.70 -27.72
CA LEU A 561 11.87 -36.75 -26.34
C LEU A 561 10.69 -37.73 -26.15
N PRO A 562 10.54 -38.33 -24.95
CA PRO A 562 9.49 -39.32 -24.68
C PRO A 562 8.13 -38.67 -24.39
N TRP A 563 7.52 -38.10 -25.44
CA TRP A 563 6.18 -37.50 -25.40
C TRP A 563 5.07 -38.54 -25.15
N ASN A 564 4.08 -38.20 -24.33
CA ASN A 564 2.89 -39.02 -24.13
C ASN A 564 1.78 -38.70 -25.16
N SER A 565 0.73 -39.52 -25.20
CA SER A 565 -0.37 -39.37 -26.16
C SER A 565 -1.17 -38.07 -26.03
N ASP A 566 -1.19 -37.44 -24.85
CA ASP A 566 -1.89 -36.17 -24.64
C ASP A 566 -1.02 -34.98 -25.08
N GLU A 567 0.29 -35.03 -24.82
CA GLU A 567 1.27 -34.05 -25.30
C GLU A 567 1.42 -34.10 -26.82
N GLU A 568 1.45 -35.31 -27.38
CA GLU A 568 1.64 -35.53 -28.82
C GLU A 568 0.55 -34.85 -29.66
N LYS A 569 -0.69 -34.79 -29.18
CA LYS A 569 -1.79 -34.09 -29.89
C LYS A 569 -1.44 -32.61 -30.13
N HIS A 570 -0.85 -31.96 -29.14
CA HIS A 570 -0.45 -30.56 -29.21
C HIS A 570 0.82 -30.37 -30.06
N LEU A 571 1.77 -31.30 -29.96
CA LEU A 571 2.97 -31.31 -30.80
C LEU A 571 2.62 -31.51 -32.29
N HIS A 572 1.76 -32.48 -32.60
CA HIS A 572 1.26 -32.73 -33.96
C HIS A 572 0.59 -31.48 -34.51
N LYS A 573 -0.37 -30.91 -33.75
CA LYS A 573 -1.08 -29.70 -34.15
C LYS A 573 -0.10 -28.56 -34.44
N CYS A 574 0.82 -28.28 -33.53
CA CYS A 574 1.78 -27.19 -33.68
C CYS A 574 2.68 -27.38 -34.92
N LEU A 575 3.32 -28.55 -35.07
CA LEU A 575 4.20 -28.81 -36.23
C LEU A 575 3.44 -28.80 -37.56
N PHE A 576 2.20 -29.30 -37.58
CA PHE A 576 1.37 -29.31 -38.77
C PHE A 576 0.85 -27.91 -39.14
N ASP A 577 0.45 -27.10 -38.17
CA ASP A 577 0.03 -25.72 -38.37
C ASP A 577 1.20 -24.90 -38.95
N PHE A 578 2.41 -25.03 -38.40
CA PHE A 578 3.62 -24.40 -38.96
C PHE A 578 3.97 -24.88 -40.37
N ALA A 579 3.79 -26.17 -40.66
CA ALA A 579 4.00 -26.71 -42.01
C ALA A 579 2.91 -26.24 -43.00
N THR A 580 1.74 -25.86 -42.52
CA THR A 580 0.67 -25.28 -43.35
C THR A 580 0.98 -23.81 -43.67
N ASP A 581 1.52 -23.06 -42.71
CA ASP A 581 1.92 -21.66 -42.88
C ASP A 581 3.16 -21.51 -43.77
N ASP A 582 4.16 -22.38 -43.61
CA ASP A 582 5.35 -22.45 -44.48
C ASP A 582 5.62 -23.90 -44.96
N PRO A 583 4.98 -24.31 -46.07
CA PRO A 583 5.19 -25.64 -46.66
C PRO A 583 6.61 -25.89 -47.16
N SER A 584 7.44 -24.84 -47.32
CA SER A 584 8.81 -24.97 -47.79
C SER A 584 9.79 -25.40 -46.68
N SER A 585 9.34 -25.34 -45.42
CA SER A 585 10.12 -25.68 -44.25
C SER A 585 10.30 -27.18 -44.05
N THR A 586 11.40 -27.59 -43.42
CA THR A 586 11.68 -29.00 -43.08
C THR A 586 10.82 -29.53 -41.94
N ILE A 587 10.06 -28.67 -41.24
CA ILE A 587 9.22 -29.00 -40.07
C ILE A 587 8.21 -30.11 -40.41
N GLY A 588 7.52 -30.02 -41.54
CA GLY A 588 6.55 -31.05 -41.95
C GLY A 588 7.22 -32.42 -42.16
N SER A 589 8.42 -32.42 -42.73
CA SER A 589 9.20 -33.66 -42.90
C SER A 589 9.68 -34.23 -41.56
N LEU A 590 10.04 -33.38 -40.60
CA LEU A 590 10.39 -33.82 -39.23
C LEU A 590 9.18 -34.40 -38.48
N LEU A 591 7.96 -33.95 -38.76
CA LEU A 591 6.75 -34.56 -38.22
C LEU A 591 6.54 -35.99 -38.75
N VAL A 592 6.87 -36.25 -40.02
CA VAL A 592 6.84 -37.62 -40.57
C VAL A 592 7.92 -38.48 -39.91
N VAL A 593 9.14 -37.96 -39.74
CA VAL A 593 10.23 -38.64 -39.03
C VAL A 593 9.85 -38.98 -37.58
N PHE A 594 9.14 -38.09 -36.88
CA PHE A 594 8.65 -38.33 -35.52
C PHE A 594 7.80 -39.61 -35.40
N TYR A 595 6.93 -39.87 -36.40
CA TYR A 595 6.10 -41.07 -36.46
C TYR A 595 6.88 -42.31 -36.88
N LEU A 596 7.80 -42.19 -37.83
CA LEU A 596 8.68 -43.27 -38.28
C LEU A 596 9.57 -43.78 -37.14
N GLN A 597 10.19 -42.88 -36.36
CA GLN A 597 11.02 -43.23 -35.20
C GLN A 597 10.24 -44.00 -34.11
N ARG A 598 8.91 -43.94 -34.12
CA ARG A 598 8.02 -44.62 -33.17
C ARG A 598 7.30 -45.83 -33.77
N TYR A 599 7.71 -46.27 -34.97
CA TYR A 599 7.13 -47.40 -35.70
C TYR A 599 5.63 -47.24 -36.00
N ARG A 600 5.17 -45.99 -36.17
CA ARG A 600 3.76 -45.63 -36.47
C ARG A 600 3.59 -45.25 -37.94
N TYR A 601 3.76 -46.25 -38.79
CA TYR A 601 3.82 -46.10 -40.25
C TYR A 601 2.51 -45.58 -40.87
N THR A 602 1.36 -45.98 -40.32
CA THR A 602 0.05 -45.53 -40.79
C THR A 602 -0.15 -44.03 -40.61
N GLU A 603 0.25 -43.49 -39.46
CA GLU A 603 0.16 -42.07 -39.16
C GLU A 603 1.20 -41.26 -39.95
N ALA A 604 2.41 -41.80 -40.11
CA ALA A 604 3.45 -41.20 -40.96
C ALA A 604 2.95 -41.02 -42.40
N TYR A 605 2.32 -42.04 -42.97
CA TYR A 605 1.73 -42.00 -44.32
C TYR A 605 0.59 -40.98 -44.42
N GLN A 606 -0.32 -40.94 -43.44
CA GLN A 606 -1.43 -39.98 -43.42
C GLN A 606 -0.93 -38.52 -43.37
N VAL A 607 0.12 -38.25 -42.61
CA VAL A 607 0.75 -36.93 -42.55
C VAL A 607 1.44 -36.60 -43.87
N ASP A 608 2.20 -37.53 -44.46
CA ASP A 608 2.85 -37.32 -45.77
C ASP A 608 1.85 -36.98 -46.88
N CYS A 609 0.72 -37.70 -46.98
CA CYS A 609 -0.33 -37.38 -47.96
C CYS A 609 -0.89 -35.96 -47.79
N LYS A 610 -1.11 -35.53 -46.54
CA LYS A 610 -1.60 -34.17 -46.25
C LYS A 610 -0.56 -33.11 -46.62
N LEU A 611 0.71 -33.35 -46.30
CA LEU A 611 1.80 -32.44 -46.65
C LEU A 611 2.00 -32.33 -48.16
N GLN A 612 1.93 -33.45 -48.90
CA GLN A 612 2.02 -33.44 -50.37
C GLN A 612 0.91 -32.60 -50.99
N THR A 613 -0.32 -32.69 -50.47
CA THR A 613 -1.44 -31.86 -50.93
C THR A 613 -1.15 -30.36 -50.72
N LEU A 614 -0.60 -29.99 -49.56
CA LEU A 614 -0.23 -28.61 -49.25
C LEU A 614 0.95 -28.12 -50.10
N GLU A 615 1.95 -28.97 -50.34
CA GLU A 615 3.12 -28.68 -51.17
C GLU A 615 2.73 -28.47 -52.63
N ASP A 616 1.86 -29.31 -53.20
CA ASP A 616 1.35 -29.19 -54.56
C ASP A 616 0.49 -27.93 -54.74
N ASP A 617 -0.37 -27.63 -53.75
CA ASP A 617 -1.15 -26.39 -53.69
C ASP A 617 -0.24 -25.15 -53.62
N PHE A 618 0.87 -25.21 -52.88
CA PHE A 618 1.83 -24.12 -52.78
C PHE A 618 2.62 -23.95 -54.08
N ILE A 619 3.14 -25.03 -54.66
CA ILE A 619 3.91 -25.03 -55.92
C ILE A 619 3.04 -24.52 -57.09
N SER A 620 1.74 -24.85 -57.11
CA SER A 620 0.84 -24.36 -58.16
C SER A 620 0.56 -22.85 -58.08
N LYS A 621 0.65 -22.27 -56.87
CA LYS A 621 0.40 -20.85 -56.61
C LYS A 621 1.67 -19.99 -56.65
N ASN A 622 2.85 -20.58 -56.43
CA ASN A 622 4.10 -19.85 -56.23
C ASN A 622 5.06 -20.05 -57.42
N GLY A 623 5.46 -18.95 -58.08
CA GLY A 623 6.28 -18.99 -59.30
C GLY A 623 7.80 -19.08 -59.10
N ASN A 624 8.27 -19.51 -57.92
CA ASN A 624 9.70 -19.62 -57.62
C ASN A 624 10.22 -21.03 -57.89
N ASP A 625 10.95 -21.20 -58.99
CA ASP A 625 11.45 -22.49 -59.48
C ASP A 625 12.45 -23.16 -58.53
N GLU A 626 13.26 -22.40 -57.78
CA GLU A 626 14.29 -22.95 -56.89
C GLU A 626 13.67 -23.59 -55.63
N ILE A 627 12.68 -22.91 -55.03
CA ILE A 627 11.94 -23.43 -53.87
C ILE A 627 11.11 -24.64 -54.30
N SER A 628 10.47 -24.58 -55.46
CA SER A 628 9.69 -25.67 -56.02
C SER A 628 10.53 -26.92 -56.29
N TYR A 629 11.75 -26.76 -56.80
CA TYR A 629 12.68 -27.89 -57.00
C TYR A 629 13.11 -28.52 -55.67
N LYS A 630 13.47 -27.71 -54.67
CA LYS A 630 13.84 -28.20 -53.33
C LYS A 630 12.69 -28.94 -52.66
N MET A 631 11.47 -28.39 -52.72
CA MET A 631 10.28 -29.02 -52.15
C MET A 631 9.98 -30.37 -52.80
N ARG A 632 10.01 -30.45 -54.14
CA ARG A 632 9.81 -31.73 -54.86
C ARG A 632 10.87 -32.77 -54.53
N SER A 633 12.13 -32.36 -54.38
CA SER A 633 13.22 -33.25 -53.96
C SER A 633 12.99 -33.78 -52.54
N THR A 634 12.69 -32.90 -51.58
CA THR A 634 12.40 -33.30 -50.19
C THR A 634 11.17 -34.20 -50.09
N SER A 635 10.12 -33.89 -50.84
CA SER A 635 8.89 -34.69 -50.91
C SER A 635 9.13 -36.09 -51.51
N HIS A 636 9.99 -36.19 -52.53
CA HIS A 636 10.41 -37.47 -53.11
C HIS A 636 11.19 -38.32 -52.10
N TRP A 637 12.19 -37.72 -51.43
CA TRP A 637 12.95 -38.40 -50.38
C TRP A 637 12.07 -38.86 -49.22
N ARG A 638 11.13 -38.02 -48.78
CA ARG A 638 10.17 -38.36 -47.72
C ARG A 638 9.27 -39.53 -48.12
N ARG A 639 8.83 -39.56 -49.38
CA ARG A 639 8.02 -40.66 -49.92
C ARG A 639 8.80 -41.97 -49.98
N GLU A 640 10.06 -41.94 -50.42
CA GLU A 640 10.91 -43.15 -50.41
C GLU A 640 11.05 -43.72 -48.99
N LEU A 641 11.30 -42.87 -48.00
CA LEU A 641 11.40 -43.30 -46.59
C LEU A 641 10.11 -43.90 -46.02
N VAL A 642 8.94 -43.38 -46.41
CA VAL A 642 7.64 -43.90 -45.94
C VAL A 642 7.26 -45.19 -46.67
N VAL A 643 7.61 -45.33 -47.95
CA VAL A 643 7.28 -46.49 -48.78
C VAL A 643 8.23 -47.68 -48.56
N GLU A 644 9.49 -47.44 -48.21
CA GLU A 644 10.44 -48.52 -47.86
C GLU A 644 10.15 -49.17 -46.49
N GLU A 645 9.45 -48.47 -45.60
CA GLU A 645 9.16 -48.89 -44.23
C GLU A 645 7.71 -49.42 -44.02
N LEU A 646 6.84 -49.30 -45.04
CA LEU A 646 5.49 -49.88 -45.12
C LEU A 646 5.50 -51.28 -45.75
#